data_AF-A0A3B8R6Z8-F1
#
_entry.id   AF-A0A3B8R6Z8-F1
#
_cell.length_a   1.000
_cell.length_b   1.000
_cell.length_c   1.000
_cell.angle_alpha   90.00
_cell.angle_beta   90.00
_cell.angle_gamma   90.00
#
_symmetry.space_group_name_H-M   'P 1'
#
loop_
_entity.id
_entity.type
_entity.pdbx_description
1 polymer ?
#
loop_
_entity_poly.entity_id
_entity_poly.type
_entity_poly.pdbx_seq_one_letter_code
_entity_poly.pdbx_strand_id
1 'polypeptide(L)'
;MLINNSLRVATIAAAICTGATLSSMAKNNDDFNYVVDRFADLKVLRYKVPDFENLSLRQKMLVYYLTEAALNGRDILWDQNGKHNLAIRGMLENVYTDYRGKRDDKEFRAFEKYLKQVWFGNGIHHHYSTDKFVPEFSRPWLEARVAELPVGKRHANAGELMEVIFNPGVMAKRVNQAEGQDLIVTSANNLYDGVTQQEVEDYYAAVKDTTLAEPPSYGLNARVVKKNGKVQEEVYKIGGLYDSAIRRIVENLNKAAEYAESPAQKAVIGKLVEFYTTGDLRAFDDYSILWVEDTASKVDFINGFIESYGDPLGMTGAWEGMVNFKNEKASHRTEVISNNAQWFEDHSPVDPRFRKEKVKGVSAKVITAAILAGDSYPSTPIGINLPNANWIRAAHGSKSVTIENITQAYDEASQGNGFNEEFIDDAATRKLVEDYLFITDNLHTDLHECLGHASGRLLPGVDPDALKAHGSALEEARADLFALYYLADPKLIELGLLESPDAYKAQYYHYMLNGLMTQLMRIEPGKDVEEAHMRNRKLIAEWALEKGASDKVVELVKKNGKTFVHINDYEALRRLFGQLLGEIQRVRSEGDYEAGRDLIETYAVKVDPTLHKEVLDRYASLDIAPYKGFVNPVYTIVKDEQGNPVDVRVDYGEGYADQMLRYSRDYSPLTRGN
;
A
#
# COMPACT_ATOMS: atom_id res chain seq x y z
N MET A 1 6.83 -30.99 -82.53
CA MET A 1 5.69 -30.53 -81.71
C MET A 1 5.86 -31.16 -80.33
N LEU A 2 6.57 -30.54 -79.38
CA LEU A 2 6.10 -29.48 -78.47
C LEU A 2 4.87 -29.91 -77.66
N ILE A 3 5.07 -30.31 -76.40
CA ILE A 3 4.72 -29.54 -75.17
C ILE A 3 4.45 -30.45 -73.95
N ASN A 4 5.28 -30.21 -72.92
CA ASN A 4 5.11 -30.20 -71.45
C ASN A 4 4.27 -31.26 -70.72
N ASN A 5 4.83 -31.99 -69.74
CA ASN A 5 5.23 -31.56 -68.38
C ASN A 5 4.11 -30.90 -67.56
N SER A 6 3.52 -31.63 -66.61
CA SER A 6 3.30 -31.12 -65.24
C SER A 6 2.99 -32.28 -64.26
N LEU A 7 3.98 -32.60 -63.41
CA LEU A 7 3.77 -33.23 -62.11
C LEU A 7 2.84 -32.31 -61.29
N ARG A 8 1.73 -32.83 -60.78
CA ARG A 8 0.98 -32.17 -59.70
C ARG A 8 1.62 -32.55 -58.38
N VAL A 9 2.43 -31.64 -57.84
CA VAL A 9 2.83 -31.62 -56.43
C VAL A 9 1.56 -31.31 -55.62
N ALA A 10 1.19 -32.20 -54.71
CA ALA A 10 0.20 -31.92 -53.69
C ALA A 10 0.82 -30.95 -52.68
N THR A 11 0.44 -29.67 -52.75
CA THR A 11 0.80 -28.67 -51.74
C THR A 11 -0.09 -28.91 -50.52
N ILE A 12 0.51 -29.42 -49.44
CA ILE A 12 -0.05 -29.34 -48.09
C ILE A 12 -0.04 -27.85 -47.72
N ALA A 13 -1.21 -27.21 -47.80
CA ALA A 13 -1.39 -25.89 -47.22
C ALA A 13 -1.43 -26.05 -45.70
N ALA A 14 -0.32 -25.75 -45.05
CA ALA A 14 -0.30 -25.47 -43.62
C ALA A 14 -1.24 -24.29 -43.37
N ALA A 15 -2.35 -24.55 -42.68
CA ALA A 15 -3.19 -23.50 -42.14
C ALA A 15 -2.36 -22.76 -41.09
N ILE A 16 -1.83 -21.60 -41.49
CA ILE A 16 -1.31 -20.60 -40.57
C ILE A 16 -2.53 -20.10 -39.80
N CYS A 17 -2.82 -20.74 -38.66
CA CYS A 17 -3.60 -20.13 -37.60
C CYS A 17 -2.78 -18.93 -37.12
N THR A 18 -3.06 -17.76 -37.68
CA THR A 18 -2.71 -16.49 -37.06
C THR A 18 -3.40 -16.46 -35.70
N GLY A 19 -2.68 -16.87 -34.66
CA GLY A 19 -3.06 -16.66 -33.28
C GLY A 19 -3.20 -15.16 -33.07
N ALA A 20 -4.44 -14.70 -32.93
CA ALA A 20 -4.72 -13.43 -32.32
C ALA A 20 -4.28 -13.56 -30.86
N THR A 21 -3.12 -13.01 -30.55
CA THR A 21 -2.66 -12.80 -29.18
C THR A 21 -3.71 -12.00 -28.44
N LEU A 22 -4.10 -12.43 -27.24
CA LEU A 22 -5.00 -11.67 -26.36
C LEU A 22 -4.31 -10.43 -25.74
N SER A 23 -3.17 -9.99 -26.29
CA SER A 23 -2.45 -8.77 -25.93
C SER A 23 -3.10 -7.49 -26.52
N SER A 24 -4.43 -7.49 -26.66
CA SER A 24 -5.19 -6.28 -27.04
C SER A 24 -6.38 -6.09 -26.11
N MET A 25 -6.10 -5.84 -24.83
CA MET A 25 -6.85 -4.77 -24.17
C MET A 25 -6.56 -3.52 -25.02
N ALA A 26 -7.60 -2.98 -25.65
CA ALA A 26 -7.49 -1.85 -26.56
C ALA A 26 -6.56 -0.80 -25.95
N LYS A 27 -5.51 -0.40 -26.69
CA LYS A 27 -4.94 0.93 -26.57
C LYS A 27 -6.12 1.89 -26.80
N ASN A 28 -6.85 2.19 -25.75
CA ASN A 28 -7.82 3.27 -25.78
C ASN A 28 -6.96 4.51 -25.99
N ASN A 29 -7.07 5.04 -27.19
CA ASN A 29 -6.48 6.28 -27.66
C ASN A 29 -7.15 7.48 -26.95
N ASP A 30 -7.40 7.36 -25.65
CA ASP A 30 -7.86 8.44 -24.79
C ASP A 30 -6.62 9.25 -24.43
N ASP A 31 -6.66 10.54 -24.72
CA ASP A 31 -5.68 11.55 -24.28
C ASP A 31 -5.77 11.79 -22.75
N PHE A 32 -5.70 10.70 -21.96
CA PHE A 32 -5.78 10.73 -20.52
C PHE A 32 -4.37 10.89 -19.94
N ASN A 33 -4.06 12.10 -19.51
CA ASN A 33 -2.79 12.37 -18.85
C ASN A 33 -2.81 11.82 -17.41
N TYR A 34 -2.09 10.72 -17.19
CA TYR A 34 -1.92 10.09 -15.87
C TYR A 34 -1.04 10.90 -14.92
N VAL A 35 -0.21 11.83 -15.39
CA VAL A 35 0.72 12.62 -14.56
C VAL A 35 0.11 13.97 -14.22
N VAL A 36 -0.03 14.27 -12.93
CA VAL A 36 -0.67 15.50 -12.41
C VAL A 36 0.34 16.52 -11.92
N ASP A 37 1.31 16.10 -11.11
CA ASP A 37 2.26 17.00 -10.46
C ASP A 37 3.60 16.30 -10.22
N ARG A 38 4.66 17.09 -10.05
CA ARG A 38 6.00 16.61 -9.71
C ARG A 38 6.70 17.62 -8.81
N PHE A 39 7.15 17.15 -7.64
CA PHE A 39 7.86 17.99 -6.67
C PHE A 39 8.70 17.11 -5.75
N ALA A 40 9.83 17.64 -5.27
CA ALA A 40 10.79 16.88 -4.46
C ALA A 40 11.10 15.52 -5.11
N ASP A 41 10.89 14.44 -4.37
CA ASP A 41 11.06 13.03 -4.73
C ASP A 41 9.74 12.33 -5.08
N LEU A 42 8.68 13.11 -5.33
CA LEU A 42 7.31 12.64 -5.52
C LEU A 42 6.80 12.95 -6.94
N LYS A 43 6.10 11.98 -7.53
CA LYS A 43 5.26 12.18 -8.71
C LYS A 43 3.80 11.87 -8.36
N VAL A 44 2.93 12.86 -8.50
CA VAL A 44 1.50 12.67 -8.30
C VAL A 44 0.85 12.28 -9.62
N LEU A 45 0.17 11.15 -9.60
CA LEU A 45 -0.56 10.55 -10.70
C LEU A 45 -2.07 10.74 -10.52
N ARG A 46 -2.84 10.30 -11.49
CA ARG A 46 -4.29 10.10 -11.40
C ARG A 46 -4.65 8.72 -11.94
N TYR A 47 -5.81 8.21 -11.57
CA TYR A 47 -6.32 6.92 -12.03
C TYR A 47 -7.72 7.08 -12.63
N LYS A 48 -8.05 6.25 -13.63
CA LYS A 48 -9.43 6.10 -14.12
C LYS A 48 -10.22 5.22 -13.15
N VAL A 49 -11.55 5.30 -13.22
CA VAL A 49 -12.46 4.38 -12.54
C VAL A 49 -13.25 3.60 -13.59
N PRO A 50 -12.64 2.62 -14.29
CA PRO A 50 -13.28 1.91 -15.38
C PRO A 50 -14.57 1.22 -14.94
N ASP A 51 -15.54 1.13 -15.85
CA ASP A 51 -16.85 0.48 -15.63
C ASP A 51 -17.75 1.15 -14.57
N PHE A 52 -17.38 2.32 -14.02
CA PHE A 52 -18.25 3.06 -13.11
C PHE A 52 -19.57 3.47 -13.77
N GLU A 53 -19.54 3.85 -15.04
CA GLU A 53 -20.73 4.25 -15.81
C GLU A 53 -21.73 3.09 -15.97
N ASN A 54 -21.24 1.85 -15.88
CA ASN A 54 -22.04 0.62 -15.99
C ASN A 54 -22.73 0.24 -14.67
N LEU A 55 -22.41 0.91 -13.56
CA LEU A 55 -23.12 0.71 -12.29
C LEU A 55 -24.55 1.25 -12.37
N SER A 56 -25.49 0.56 -11.73
CA SER A 56 -26.84 1.08 -11.55
C SER A 56 -26.83 2.38 -10.74
N LEU A 57 -27.86 3.23 -10.89
CA LEU A 57 -27.98 4.45 -10.09
C LEU A 57 -27.90 4.16 -8.58
N ARG A 58 -28.51 3.06 -8.11
CA ARG A 58 -28.44 2.63 -6.71
C ARG A 58 -26.99 2.36 -6.28
N GLN A 59 -26.21 1.63 -7.09
CA GLN A 59 -24.79 1.36 -6.82
C GLN A 59 -23.95 2.64 -6.88
N LYS A 60 -24.21 3.53 -7.84
CA LYS A 60 -23.51 4.83 -7.92
C LYS A 60 -23.76 5.70 -6.67
N MET A 61 -24.99 5.71 -6.16
CA MET A 61 -25.33 6.41 -4.91
C MET A 61 -24.69 5.77 -3.68
N LEU A 62 -24.62 4.43 -3.63
CA LEU A 62 -23.88 3.71 -2.60
C LEU A 62 -22.40 4.10 -2.61
N VAL A 63 -21.74 4.02 -3.78
CA VAL A 63 -20.34 4.46 -3.94
C VAL A 63 -20.19 5.90 -3.48
N TYR A 64 -21.04 6.82 -3.95
CA TYR A 64 -20.98 8.23 -3.57
C TYR A 64 -20.98 8.42 -2.04
N TYR A 65 -21.95 7.88 -1.31
CA TYR A 65 -22.01 8.06 0.14
C TYR A 65 -20.87 7.36 0.88
N LEU A 66 -20.40 6.21 0.40
CA LEU A 66 -19.19 5.59 0.94
C LEU A 66 -17.97 6.49 0.69
N THR A 67 -17.87 7.16 -0.46
CA THR A 67 -16.74 8.07 -0.73
C THR A 67 -16.78 9.30 0.17
N GLU A 68 -17.96 9.86 0.42
CA GLU A 68 -18.15 10.96 1.38
C GLU A 68 -17.78 10.52 2.80
N ALA A 69 -18.13 9.29 3.21
CA ALA A 69 -17.72 8.72 4.49
C ALA A 69 -16.19 8.60 4.57
N ALA A 70 -15.53 8.12 3.52
CA ALA A 70 -14.08 7.98 3.48
C ALA A 70 -13.35 9.34 3.58
N LEU A 71 -13.74 10.34 2.79
CA LEU A 71 -13.05 11.63 2.78
C LEU A 71 -13.12 12.36 4.14
N ASN A 72 -14.18 12.14 4.92
CA ASN A 72 -14.33 12.74 6.25
C ASN A 72 -13.38 12.18 7.33
N GLY A 73 -12.67 11.09 7.07
CA GLY A 73 -11.66 10.56 7.98
C GLY A 73 -10.25 11.15 7.80
N ARG A 74 -10.02 11.98 6.77
CA ARG A 74 -8.70 12.56 6.48
C ARG A 74 -8.02 13.18 7.70
N ASP A 75 -8.74 14.01 8.45
CA ASP A 75 -8.16 14.72 9.60
C ASP A 75 -7.74 13.78 10.74
N ILE A 76 -8.34 12.60 10.85
CA ILE A 76 -8.02 11.61 11.88
C ILE A 76 -6.57 11.15 11.70
N LEU A 77 -6.20 10.73 10.48
CA LEU A 77 -4.83 10.30 10.19
C LEU A 77 -3.81 11.43 10.41
N TRP A 78 -4.14 12.65 10.02
CA TRP A 78 -3.25 13.80 10.23
C TRP A 78 -2.91 13.99 11.70
N ASP A 79 -3.93 13.90 12.57
CA ASP A 79 -3.72 14.00 14.02
C ASP A 79 -2.98 12.77 14.57
N GLN A 80 -3.30 11.55 14.11
CA GLN A 80 -2.57 10.32 14.48
C GLN A 80 -1.08 10.41 14.11
N ASN A 81 -0.74 10.99 12.97
CA ASN A 81 0.65 11.16 12.52
C ASN A 81 1.43 12.21 13.32
N GLY A 82 0.78 13.01 14.19
CA GLY A 82 1.45 14.00 15.02
C GLY A 82 0.53 15.11 15.51
N LYS A 83 0.61 15.40 16.82
CA LYS A 83 -0.28 16.34 17.53
C LYS A 83 -0.29 17.79 17.00
N HIS A 84 0.72 18.18 16.23
CA HIS A 84 0.83 19.52 15.65
C HIS A 84 0.45 19.57 14.16
N ASN A 85 0.24 18.43 13.50
CA ASN A 85 0.09 18.37 12.05
C ASN A 85 -1.11 19.16 11.53
N LEU A 86 -2.27 19.07 12.20
CA LEU A 86 -3.47 19.83 11.81
C LEU A 86 -3.26 21.36 11.92
N ALA A 87 -2.57 21.81 12.98
CA ALA A 87 -2.27 23.22 13.18
C ALA A 87 -1.22 23.73 12.18
N ILE A 88 -0.17 22.93 11.93
CA ILE A 88 0.85 23.23 10.92
C ILE A 88 0.19 23.31 9.53
N ARG A 89 -0.62 22.32 9.16
CA ARG A 89 -1.37 22.32 7.90
C ARG A 89 -2.18 23.60 7.74
N GLY A 90 -3.01 23.95 8.72
CA GLY A 90 -3.84 25.14 8.68
C GLY A 90 -3.02 26.43 8.53
N MET A 91 -1.91 26.55 9.27
CA MET A 91 -0.99 27.69 9.17
C MET A 91 -0.39 27.82 7.77
N LEU A 92 0.16 26.72 7.22
CA LEU A 92 0.79 26.72 5.91
C LEU A 92 -0.24 26.96 4.79
N GLU A 93 -1.41 26.32 4.85
CA GLU A 93 -2.49 26.54 3.87
C GLU A 93 -2.96 28.00 3.88
N ASN A 94 -3.13 28.61 5.05
CA ASN A 94 -3.50 30.02 5.16
C ASN A 94 -2.43 30.93 4.53
N VAL A 95 -1.14 30.67 4.78
CA VAL A 95 -0.05 31.39 4.12
C VAL A 95 -0.14 31.20 2.60
N TYR A 96 -0.35 29.97 2.12
CA TYR A 96 -0.42 29.66 0.69
C TYR A 96 -1.57 30.39 -0.03
N THR A 97 -2.77 30.37 0.55
CA THR A 97 -3.96 30.98 -0.09
C THR A 97 -3.96 32.50 -0.02
N ASP A 98 -3.41 33.07 1.06
CA ASP A 98 -3.41 34.51 1.29
C ASP A 98 -2.15 35.21 0.78
N TYR A 99 -1.13 34.46 0.32
CA TYR A 99 0.11 35.02 -0.21
C TYR A 99 -0.14 36.02 -1.34
N ARG A 100 0.32 37.26 -1.14
CA ARG A 100 0.23 38.37 -2.12
C ARG A 100 1.56 38.70 -2.79
N GLY A 101 2.64 38.00 -2.41
CA GLY A 101 3.95 38.16 -3.03
C GLY A 101 4.06 37.48 -4.38
N LYS A 102 5.29 37.45 -4.91
CA LYS A 102 5.63 36.79 -6.17
C LYS A 102 5.80 35.29 -5.97
N ARG A 103 4.96 34.47 -6.62
CA ARG A 103 5.00 33.00 -6.47
C ARG A 103 6.20 32.33 -7.17
N ASP A 104 6.89 33.05 -8.03
CA ASP A 104 8.14 32.59 -8.64
C ASP A 104 9.38 32.87 -7.78
N ASP A 105 9.22 33.53 -6.63
CA ASP A 105 10.29 33.74 -5.64
C ASP A 105 10.82 32.42 -5.07
N LYS A 106 12.12 32.37 -4.78
CA LYS A 106 12.79 31.15 -4.28
C LYS A 106 12.18 30.65 -2.97
N GLU A 107 11.84 31.55 -2.04
CA GLU A 107 11.32 31.17 -0.73
C GLU A 107 9.90 30.63 -0.88
N PHE A 108 9.07 31.26 -1.74
CA PHE A 108 7.72 30.76 -2.00
C PHE A 108 7.74 29.40 -2.70
N ARG A 109 8.61 29.19 -3.69
CA ARG A 109 8.74 27.88 -4.36
C ARG A 109 9.19 26.79 -3.39
N ALA A 110 10.16 27.09 -2.52
CA ALA A 110 10.59 26.17 -1.47
C ALA A 110 9.47 25.88 -0.46
N PHE A 111 8.69 26.89 -0.08
CA PHE A 111 7.51 26.76 0.77
C PHE A 111 6.39 25.94 0.12
N GLU A 112 6.06 26.19 -1.14
CA GLU A 112 5.05 25.43 -1.88
C GLU A 112 5.47 23.95 -1.99
N LYS A 113 6.75 23.68 -2.27
CA LYS A 113 7.30 22.33 -2.25
C LYS A 113 7.09 21.65 -0.89
N TYR A 114 7.45 22.34 0.21
CA TYR A 114 7.28 21.81 1.56
C TYR A 114 5.81 21.56 1.91
N LEU A 115 4.90 22.48 1.57
CA LEU A 115 3.45 22.28 1.78
C LEU A 115 2.94 21.07 1.00
N LYS A 116 3.38 20.88 -0.25
CA LYS A 116 3.01 19.70 -1.04
C LYS A 116 3.56 18.40 -0.44
N GLN A 117 4.78 18.40 0.11
CA GLN A 117 5.33 17.27 0.87
C GLN A 117 4.50 17.00 2.13
N VAL A 118 4.10 18.05 2.87
CA VAL A 118 3.25 17.93 4.07
C VAL A 118 1.87 17.35 3.73
N TRP A 119 1.26 17.79 2.63
CA TRP A 119 0.03 17.19 2.12
C TRP A 119 0.21 15.72 1.75
N PHE A 120 1.33 15.37 1.11
CA PHE A 120 1.59 14.02 0.66
C PHE A 120 1.87 13.05 1.81
N GLY A 121 2.62 13.53 2.81
CA GLY A 121 2.97 12.77 4.01
C GLY A 121 1.87 12.66 5.05
N ASN A 122 0.71 13.31 4.83
CA ASN A 122 -0.34 13.47 5.85
C ASN A 122 0.22 13.98 7.19
N GLY A 123 1.20 14.89 7.13
CA GLY A 123 2.00 15.33 8.27
C GLY A 123 3.36 15.89 7.86
N ILE A 124 4.19 16.28 8.82
CA ILE A 124 5.50 16.91 8.57
C ILE A 124 6.65 15.92 8.35
N HIS A 125 6.33 14.64 8.18
CA HIS A 125 7.29 13.56 8.01
C HIS A 125 7.13 12.89 6.65
N HIS A 126 8.23 12.36 6.14
CA HIS A 126 8.26 11.60 4.92
C HIS A 126 7.41 10.32 5.07
N HIS A 127 6.44 10.15 4.17
CA HIS A 127 5.50 9.01 4.20
C HIS A 127 6.17 7.63 4.27
N TYR A 128 7.33 7.48 3.63
CA TYR A 128 8.10 6.23 3.57
C TYR A 128 9.17 6.13 4.68
N SER A 129 10.24 6.94 4.65
CA SER A 129 11.33 6.88 5.64
C SER A 129 10.94 7.32 7.05
N THR A 130 9.80 8.01 7.21
CA THR A 130 9.33 8.60 8.47
C THR A 130 10.19 9.74 9.02
N ASP A 131 11.25 10.15 8.32
CA ASP A 131 12.08 11.30 8.70
C ASP A 131 11.30 12.61 8.58
N LYS A 132 11.57 13.58 9.46
CA LYS A 132 10.94 14.90 9.38
C LYS A 132 11.46 15.67 8.15
N PHE A 133 10.57 16.32 7.41
CA PHE A 133 10.95 17.18 6.30
C PHE A 133 11.77 18.39 6.76
N VAL A 134 12.77 18.75 5.97
CA VAL A 134 13.61 19.95 6.19
C VAL A 134 13.11 21.10 5.31
N PRO A 135 12.65 22.22 5.88
CA PRO A 135 12.28 23.40 5.10
C PRO A 135 13.46 23.99 4.33
N GLU A 136 13.26 24.30 3.05
CA GLU A 136 14.25 25.01 2.21
C GLU A 136 13.99 26.53 2.09
N PHE A 137 12.99 27.01 2.82
CA PHE A 137 12.72 28.44 3.03
C PHE A 137 13.15 28.81 4.44
N SER A 138 13.39 30.10 4.67
CA SER A 138 13.93 30.59 5.94
C SER A 138 12.82 30.76 7.00
N ARG A 139 13.16 30.49 8.27
CA ARG A 139 12.27 30.75 9.41
C ARG A 139 11.78 32.20 9.47
N PRO A 140 12.63 33.24 9.33
CA PRO A 140 12.17 34.62 9.29
C PRO A 140 11.17 34.91 8.15
N TRP A 141 11.30 34.24 7.00
CA TRP A 141 10.35 34.40 5.90
C TRP A 141 8.96 33.88 6.29
N LEU A 142 8.87 32.67 6.86
CA LEU A 142 7.58 32.11 7.26
C LEU A 142 6.96 32.91 8.41
N GLU A 143 7.77 33.34 9.39
CA GLU A 143 7.31 34.22 10.48
C GLU A 143 6.70 35.53 9.96
N ALA A 144 7.34 36.17 8.97
CA ALA A 144 6.80 37.37 8.32
C ALA A 144 5.46 37.09 7.61
N ARG A 145 5.35 35.97 6.88
CA ARG A 145 4.10 35.60 6.20
C ARG A 145 2.97 35.28 7.16
N VAL A 146 3.25 34.60 8.26
CA VAL A 146 2.26 34.34 9.32
C VAL A 146 1.83 35.64 9.99
N ALA A 147 2.75 36.59 10.20
CA ALA A 147 2.43 37.91 10.73
C ALA A 147 1.58 38.80 9.80
N GLU A 148 1.54 38.49 8.50
CA GLU A 148 0.69 39.16 7.51
C GLU A 148 -0.73 38.58 7.43
N LEU A 149 -0.97 37.37 7.96
CA LEU A 149 -2.30 36.74 7.93
C LEU A 149 -3.33 37.56 8.72
N PRO A 150 -4.63 37.52 8.35
CA PRO A 150 -5.71 38.03 9.21
C PRO A 150 -5.65 37.43 10.61
N VAL A 151 -5.97 38.21 11.66
CA VAL A 151 -5.86 37.77 13.07
C VAL A 151 -6.59 36.43 13.32
N GLY A 152 -7.78 36.24 12.75
CA GLY A 152 -8.56 34.99 12.90
C GLY A 152 -7.97 33.76 12.19
N LYS A 153 -6.94 33.92 11.35
CA LYS A 153 -6.22 32.83 10.67
C LYS A 153 -4.86 32.53 11.31
N ARG A 154 -4.47 33.26 12.36
CA ARG A 154 -3.21 33.03 13.08
C ARG A 154 -3.42 32.02 14.20
N HIS A 155 -2.48 31.09 14.34
CA HIS A 155 -2.47 30.15 15.45
C HIS A 155 -1.84 30.80 16.70
N ALA A 156 -2.47 30.66 17.86
CA ALA A 156 -1.96 31.23 19.11
C ALA A 156 -0.59 30.68 19.51
N ASN A 157 -0.30 29.43 19.15
CA ASN A 157 0.97 28.74 19.39
C ASN A 157 1.93 28.78 18.19
N ALA A 158 1.85 29.79 17.31
CA ALA A 158 2.71 29.88 16.12
C ALA A 158 4.22 29.70 16.42
N GLY A 159 4.71 30.22 17.55
CA GLY A 159 6.11 30.05 17.96
C GLY A 159 6.52 28.59 18.22
N GLU A 160 5.62 27.80 18.81
CA GLU A 160 5.81 26.36 19.00
C GLU A 160 5.80 25.64 17.65
N LEU A 161 4.89 26.00 16.75
CA LEU A 161 4.83 25.42 15.40
C LEU A 161 6.10 25.72 14.60
N MET A 162 6.67 26.93 14.71
CA MET A 162 7.96 27.25 14.08
C MET A 162 9.08 26.37 14.64
N GLU A 163 9.09 26.11 15.94
CA GLU A 163 10.10 25.26 16.56
C GLU A 163 9.99 23.82 16.03
N VAL A 164 8.78 23.27 15.97
CA VAL A 164 8.52 21.94 15.41
C VAL A 164 8.95 21.85 13.94
N ILE A 165 8.67 22.86 13.12
CA ILE A 165 9.03 22.88 11.69
C ILE A 165 10.54 22.98 11.49
N PHE A 166 11.23 23.87 12.21
CA PHE A 166 12.62 24.24 11.90
C PHE A 166 13.70 23.59 12.76
N ASN A 167 13.39 23.07 13.95
CA ASN A 167 14.39 22.43 14.80
C ASN A 167 14.52 20.94 14.45
N PRO A 168 15.61 20.48 13.80
CA PRO A 168 15.73 19.08 13.36
C PRO A 168 15.71 18.07 14.51
N GLY A 169 16.03 18.48 15.75
CA GLY A 169 16.02 17.60 16.91
C GLY A 169 14.64 17.37 17.54
N VAL A 170 13.64 18.18 17.19
CA VAL A 170 12.26 18.03 17.70
C VAL A 170 11.46 17.14 16.75
N MET A 171 10.82 16.08 17.25
CA MET A 171 9.97 15.20 16.44
C MET A 171 10.70 14.70 15.18
N ALA A 172 11.96 14.29 15.30
CA ALA A 172 12.83 13.99 14.16
C ALA A 172 12.31 12.84 13.28
N LYS A 173 11.57 11.88 13.86
CA LYS A 173 11.04 10.71 13.16
C LYS A 173 9.60 10.44 13.57
N ARG A 174 8.72 10.15 12.61
CA ARG A 174 7.30 9.81 12.87
C ARG A 174 7.18 8.49 13.64
N VAL A 175 7.93 7.48 13.19
CA VAL A 175 7.95 6.13 13.78
C VAL A 175 9.41 5.69 13.91
N ASN A 176 9.87 5.49 15.13
CA ASN A 176 11.21 5.00 15.40
C ASN A 176 11.22 3.47 15.59
N GLN A 177 12.26 2.81 15.09
CA GLN A 177 12.49 1.37 15.24
C GLN A 177 13.95 1.07 15.66
N ALA A 178 14.69 2.08 16.12
CA ALA A 178 16.08 1.91 16.53
C ALA A 178 16.20 1.12 17.85
N GLU A 179 16.99 0.05 17.84
CA GLU A 179 17.27 -0.76 19.02
C GLU A 179 17.88 0.09 20.16
N GLY A 180 17.48 -0.21 21.40
CA GLY A 180 18.01 0.46 22.60
C GLY A 180 17.41 1.83 22.90
N GLN A 181 16.38 2.26 22.15
CA GLN A 181 15.64 3.51 22.42
C GLN A 181 14.21 3.21 22.89
N ASP A 182 13.62 4.12 23.66
CA ASP A 182 12.18 4.08 23.95
C ASP A 182 11.41 4.52 22.70
N LEU A 183 10.79 3.56 22.02
CA LEU A 183 10.19 3.80 20.70
C LEU A 183 8.96 4.70 20.77
N ILE A 184 8.27 4.76 21.92
CA ILE A 184 7.14 5.67 22.13
C ILE A 184 7.63 7.10 22.26
N VAL A 185 8.56 7.36 23.19
CA VAL A 185 9.03 8.72 23.49
C VAL A 185 9.79 9.32 22.31
N THR A 186 10.44 8.50 21.50
CA THR A 186 11.24 8.93 20.35
C THR A 186 10.46 8.98 19.03
N SER A 187 9.21 8.54 19.01
CA SER A 187 8.32 8.64 17.84
C SER A 187 7.45 9.90 17.93
N ALA A 188 7.28 10.58 16.80
CA ALA A 188 6.50 11.82 16.72
C ALA A 188 5.01 11.61 16.45
N ASN A 189 4.57 10.37 16.17
CA ASN A 189 3.15 10.06 16.07
C ASN A 189 2.41 10.40 17.39
N ASN A 190 1.08 10.50 17.30
CA ASN A 190 0.20 10.92 18.38
C ASN A 190 -0.69 9.77 18.85
N LEU A 191 -0.14 8.57 18.88
CA LEU A 191 -0.83 7.37 19.36
C LEU A 191 -0.64 7.21 20.88
N TYR A 192 0.35 7.91 21.42
CA TYR A 192 0.76 7.89 22.82
C TYR A 192 1.01 9.31 23.32
N ASP A 193 0.57 9.65 24.53
CA ASP A 193 0.87 10.96 25.14
C ASP A 193 1.21 10.85 26.63
N GLY A 194 2.41 11.31 26.98
CA GLY A 194 2.91 11.32 28.37
C GLY A 194 3.19 9.94 28.99
N VAL A 195 3.36 8.91 28.16
CA VAL A 195 3.68 7.53 28.55
C VAL A 195 5.03 7.09 27.97
N THR A 196 5.70 6.15 28.64
CA THR A 196 6.89 5.46 28.11
C THR A 196 6.50 4.15 27.42
N GLN A 197 7.42 3.57 26.65
CA GLN A 197 7.23 2.25 26.04
C GLN A 197 6.86 1.18 27.09
N GLN A 198 7.64 1.10 28.18
CA GLN A 198 7.40 0.12 29.24
C GLN A 198 6.02 0.26 29.87
N GLU A 199 5.54 1.49 30.10
CA GLU A 199 4.24 1.72 30.72
C GLU A 199 3.08 1.26 29.83
N VAL A 200 3.24 1.36 28.52
CA VAL A 200 2.25 0.89 27.55
C VAL A 200 2.28 -0.63 27.44
N GLU A 201 3.47 -1.23 27.36
CA GLU A 201 3.64 -2.69 27.37
C GLU A 201 3.04 -3.30 28.64
N ASP A 202 3.33 -2.72 29.82
CA ASP A 202 2.79 -3.14 31.11
C ASP A 202 1.26 -2.99 31.17
N TYR A 203 0.73 -1.87 30.64
CA TYR A 203 -0.71 -1.63 30.57
C TYR A 203 -1.41 -2.72 29.77
N TYR A 204 -0.92 -3.02 28.56
CA TYR A 204 -1.54 -4.04 27.71
C TYR A 204 -1.32 -5.45 28.21
N ALA A 205 -0.18 -5.76 28.83
CA ALA A 205 0.04 -7.04 29.50
C ALA A 205 -0.97 -7.27 30.64
N ALA A 206 -1.41 -6.21 31.33
CA ALA A 206 -2.37 -6.30 32.42
C ALA A 206 -3.84 -6.42 31.94
N VAL A 207 -4.20 -5.88 30.78
CA VAL A 207 -5.59 -5.91 30.27
C VAL A 207 -5.85 -7.04 29.27
N LYS A 208 -4.82 -7.56 28.60
CA LYS A 208 -4.96 -8.67 27.65
C LYS A 208 -5.35 -9.95 28.40
N ASP A 209 -6.51 -10.49 28.06
CA ASP A 209 -6.89 -11.84 28.48
C ASP A 209 -6.33 -12.87 27.47
N THR A 210 -5.24 -13.53 27.87
CA THR A 210 -4.55 -14.55 27.06
C THR A 210 -5.29 -15.89 27.02
N THR A 211 -6.41 -16.03 27.72
CA THR A 211 -7.23 -17.24 27.74
C THR A 211 -8.34 -17.25 26.68
N LEU A 212 -8.60 -16.10 26.04
CA LEU A 212 -9.62 -15.98 25.00
C LEU A 212 -9.18 -16.66 23.71
N ALA A 213 -10.02 -17.56 23.19
CA ALA A 213 -9.83 -18.18 21.88
C ALA A 213 -10.01 -17.17 20.73
N GLU A 214 -10.82 -16.14 20.96
CA GLU A 214 -11.19 -15.11 19.99
C GLU A 214 -10.87 -13.75 20.63
N PRO A 215 -9.59 -13.36 20.79
CA PRO A 215 -9.23 -12.11 21.45
C PRO A 215 -9.57 -10.90 20.56
N PRO A 216 -10.02 -9.76 21.14
CA PRO A 216 -10.17 -8.54 20.38
C PRO A 216 -8.80 -7.94 20.08
N SER A 217 -8.73 -7.04 19.10
CA SER A 217 -7.52 -6.28 18.78
C SER A 217 -7.27 -5.16 19.81
N TYR A 218 -6.79 -5.52 21.01
CA TYR A 218 -6.54 -4.57 22.10
C TYR A 218 -5.69 -3.37 21.63
N GLY A 219 -6.16 -2.15 21.92
CA GLY A 219 -5.48 -0.91 21.56
C GLY A 219 -5.71 -0.39 20.14
N LEU A 220 -6.44 -1.13 19.28
CA LEU A 220 -6.57 -0.81 17.86
C LEU A 220 -7.16 0.60 17.60
N ASN A 221 -8.10 1.06 18.43
CA ASN A 221 -8.86 2.29 18.21
C ASN A 221 -8.74 3.29 19.38
N ALA A 222 -7.56 3.41 19.99
CA ALA A 222 -7.37 4.35 21.10
C ALA A 222 -6.00 5.03 21.08
N ARG A 223 -5.95 6.26 21.61
CA ARG A 223 -4.69 6.87 22.05
C ARG A 223 -4.43 6.46 23.50
N VAL A 224 -3.23 6.03 23.83
CA VAL A 224 -2.87 5.73 25.24
C VAL A 224 -2.26 6.97 25.87
N VAL A 225 -2.81 7.40 27.00
CA VAL A 225 -2.39 8.63 27.69
C VAL A 225 -2.14 8.39 29.16
N LYS A 226 -1.31 9.23 29.78
CA LYS A 226 -1.17 9.28 31.24
C LYS A 226 -1.92 10.47 31.82
N LYS A 227 -3.03 10.21 32.51
CA LYS A 227 -3.81 11.25 33.22
C LYS A 227 -3.81 10.99 34.71
N ASN A 228 -3.46 11.99 35.51
CA ASN A 228 -3.39 11.91 36.97
C ASN A 228 -2.56 10.70 37.47
N GLY A 229 -1.46 10.41 36.78
CA GLY A 229 -0.57 9.29 37.10
C GLY A 229 -1.06 7.90 36.70
N LYS A 230 -2.18 7.79 35.97
CA LYS A 230 -2.72 6.51 35.48
C LYS A 230 -2.67 6.45 33.96
N VAL A 231 -2.17 5.33 33.45
CA VAL A 231 -2.25 4.98 32.02
C VAL A 231 -3.68 4.57 31.70
N GLN A 232 -4.26 5.15 30.65
CA GLN A 232 -5.61 4.86 30.19
C GLN A 232 -5.76 5.15 28.69
N GLU A 233 -6.78 4.56 28.08
CA GLU A 233 -7.14 4.77 26.67
C GLU A 233 -8.10 5.96 26.47
N GLU A 234 -7.86 6.76 25.44
CA GLU A 234 -8.81 7.68 24.83
C GLU A 234 -9.34 7.06 23.53
N VAL A 235 -10.48 6.36 23.65
CA VAL A 235 -11.08 5.61 22.55
C VAL A 235 -11.60 6.54 21.45
N TYR A 236 -11.33 6.15 20.20
CA TYR A 236 -11.78 6.81 18.98
C TYR A 236 -13.23 6.42 18.68
N LYS A 237 -14.17 7.31 19.01
CA LYS A 237 -15.62 7.04 18.86
C LYS A 237 -16.47 8.30 18.93
N ILE A 238 -17.76 8.16 18.65
CA ILE A 238 -18.77 9.17 18.99
C ILE A 238 -18.76 9.40 20.52
N GLY A 239 -18.63 10.67 20.92
CA GLY A 239 -18.48 11.12 22.30
C GLY A 239 -17.08 10.92 22.89
N GLY A 240 -16.14 10.36 22.12
CA GLY A 240 -14.74 10.17 22.50
C GLY A 240 -13.78 11.05 21.71
N LEU A 241 -12.55 10.58 21.55
CA LEU A 241 -11.57 11.23 20.69
C LEU A 241 -12.00 11.09 19.21
N TYR A 242 -11.79 12.14 18.42
CA TYR A 242 -12.21 12.27 17.01
C TYR A 242 -13.73 12.32 16.73
N ASP A 243 -14.56 12.59 17.73
CA ASP A 243 -16.03 12.64 17.63
C ASP A 243 -16.55 13.40 16.39
N SER A 244 -16.05 14.61 16.11
CA SER A 244 -16.59 15.43 15.00
C SER A 244 -16.36 14.80 13.63
N ALA A 245 -15.22 14.15 13.41
CA ALA A 245 -14.96 13.40 12.18
C ALA A 245 -15.80 12.15 12.11
N ILE A 246 -15.83 11.36 13.18
CA ILE A 246 -16.55 10.09 13.25
C ILE A 246 -18.06 10.29 13.05
N ARG A 247 -18.64 11.39 13.56
CA ARG A 247 -20.04 11.74 13.26
C ARG A 247 -20.30 11.94 11.78
N ARG A 248 -19.41 12.63 11.05
CA ARG A 248 -19.54 12.81 9.59
C ARG A 248 -19.36 11.51 8.83
N ILE A 249 -18.47 10.63 9.28
CA ILE A 249 -18.33 9.27 8.74
C ILE A 249 -19.65 8.51 8.92
N VAL A 250 -20.17 8.43 10.15
CA VAL A 250 -21.40 7.71 10.50
C VAL A 250 -22.64 8.28 9.80
N GLU A 251 -22.76 9.60 9.64
CA GLU A 251 -23.83 10.25 8.87
C GLU A 251 -23.86 9.73 7.42
N ASN A 252 -22.71 9.62 6.77
CA ASN A 252 -22.61 9.15 5.39
C ASN A 252 -22.74 7.63 5.28
N LEU A 253 -22.22 6.85 6.24
CA LEU A 253 -22.46 5.40 6.30
C LEU A 253 -23.96 5.07 6.45
N ASN A 254 -24.70 5.82 7.27
CA ASN A 254 -26.15 5.64 7.38
C ASN A 254 -26.88 5.91 6.05
N LYS A 255 -26.47 6.94 5.30
CA LYS A 255 -27.01 7.18 3.95
C LYS A 255 -26.64 6.05 2.99
N ALA A 256 -25.39 5.59 3.02
CA ALA A 256 -24.93 4.45 2.21
C ALA A 256 -25.77 3.19 2.47
N ALA A 257 -26.14 2.91 3.72
CA ALA A 257 -26.97 1.77 4.10
C ALA A 257 -28.37 1.75 3.44
N GLU A 258 -28.90 2.90 3.01
CA GLU A 258 -30.16 2.99 2.25
C GLU A 258 -30.01 2.45 0.82
N TYR A 259 -28.79 2.51 0.29
CA TYR A 259 -28.43 2.08 -1.07
C TYR A 259 -27.73 0.72 -1.12
N ALA A 260 -27.55 0.05 0.03
CA ALA A 260 -26.93 -1.27 0.11
C ALA A 260 -27.54 -2.26 -0.90
N GLU A 261 -26.69 -3.07 -1.53
CA GLU A 261 -27.04 -4.03 -2.58
C GLU A 261 -27.78 -5.25 -2.02
N SER A 262 -27.54 -5.57 -0.75
CA SER A 262 -28.13 -6.72 -0.08
C SER A 262 -28.37 -6.43 1.42
N PRO A 263 -29.24 -7.22 2.09
CA PRO A 263 -29.35 -7.18 3.55
C PRO A 263 -28.02 -7.48 4.27
N ALA A 264 -27.15 -8.32 3.69
CA ALA A 264 -25.83 -8.63 4.25
C ALA A 264 -24.92 -7.38 4.24
N GLN A 265 -24.79 -6.70 3.09
CA GLN A 265 -24.01 -5.46 3.00
C GLN A 265 -24.58 -4.36 3.91
N LYS A 266 -25.90 -4.30 4.06
CA LYS A 266 -26.54 -3.37 5.01
C LYS A 266 -26.16 -3.70 6.46
N ALA A 267 -26.06 -4.98 6.81
CA ALA A 267 -25.62 -5.41 8.14
C ALA A 267 -24.14 -5.07 8.39
N VAL A 268 -23.28 -5.22 7.38
CA VAL A 268 -21.87 -4.78 7.43
C VAL A 268 -21.80 -3.29 7.77
N ILE A 269 -22.49 -2.44 7.01
CA ILE A 269 -22.51 -0.99 7.26
C ILE A 269 -23.08 -0.67 8.65
N GLY A 270 -24.17 -1.34 9.04
CA GLY A 270 -24.79 -1.15 10.35
C GLY A 270 -23.86 -1.50 11.52
N LYS A 271 -23.10 -2.60 11.41
CA LYS A 271 -22.15 -3.02 12.45
C LYS A 271 -20.93 -2.11 12.51
N LEU A 272 -20.48 -1.58 11.37
CA LEU A 272 -19.43 -0.54 11.36
C LEU A 272 -19.91 0.76 12.06
N VAL A 273 -21.17 1.15 11.84
CA VAL A 273 -21.78 2.29 12.55
C VAL A 273 -21.83 2.04 14.06
N GLU A 274 -22.17 0.81 14.48
CA GLU A 274 -22.14 0.42 15.89
C GLU A 274 -20.73 0.54 16.50
N PHE A 275 -19.70 0.04 15.79
CA PHE A 275 -18.30 0.19 16.19
C PHE A 275 -17.93 1.67 16.40
N TYR A 276 -18.17 2.53 15.41
CA TYR A 276 -17.85 3.95 15.51
C TYR A 276 -18.65 4.67 16.62
N THR A 277 -19.86 4.20 16.91
CA THR A 277 -20.71 4.78 17.95
C THR A 277 -20.24 4.40 19.35
N THR A 278 -19.86 3.14 19.55
CA THR A 278 -19.56 2.56 20.87
C THR A 278 -18.07 2.58 21.22
N GLY A 279 -17.22 2.49 20.19
CA GLY A 279 -15.79 2.22 20.26
C GLY A 279 -15.45 0.78 20.69
N ASP A 280 -16.42 -0.14 20.69
CA ASP A 280 -16.22 -1.51 21.15
C ASP A 280 -15.48 -2.36 20.10
N LEU A 281 -14.32 -2.89 20.47
CA LEU A 281 -13.52 -3.77 19.61
C LEU A 281 -14.24 -5.08 19.26
N ARG A 282 -15.21 -5.53 20.07
CA ARG A 282 -16.06 -6.67 19.69
C ARG A 282 -17.02 -6.34 18.56
N ALA A 283 -17.53 -5.11 18.51
CA ALA A 283 -18.31 -4.67 17.37
C ALA A 283 -17.44 -4.59 16.10
N PHE A 284 -16.14 -4.31 16.24
CA PHE A 284 -15.20 -4.36 15.11
C PHE A 284 -14.91 -5.79 14.64
N ASP A 285 -14.77 -6.75 15.56
CA ASP A 285 -14.67 -8.18 15.24
C ASP A 285 -15.93 -8.66 14.49
N ASP A 286 -17.12 -8.37 15.03
CA ASP A 286 -18.41 -8.67 14.40
C ASP A 286 -18.53 -8.04 13.00
N TYR A 287 -18.12 -6.77 12.86
CA TYR A 287 -18.09 -6.08 11.57
C TYR A 287 -17.18 -6.83 10.59
N SER A 288 -16.00 -7.22 11.05
CA SER A 288 -15.00 -7.91 10.23
C SER A 288 -15.50 -9.28 9.77
N ILE A 289 -16.20 -10.03 10.63
CA ILE A 289 -16.83 -11.30 10.27
C ILE A 289 -17.89 -11.08 9.19
N LEU A 290 -18.84 -10.17 9.42
CA LEU A 290 -19.88 -9.87 8.45
C LEU A 290 -19.30 -9.39 7.12
N TRP A 291 -18.24 -8.58 7.18
CA TRP A 291 -17.56 -8.05 6.01
C TRP A 291 -16.89 -9.16 5.21
N VAL A 292 -16.18 -10.10 5.84
CA VAL A 292 -15.58 -11.25 5.14
C VAL A 292 -16.65 -12.12 4.49
N GLU A 293 -17.77 -12.35 5.18
CA GLU A 293 -18.85 -13.21 4.70
C GLU A 293 -19.65 -12.58 3.53
N ASP A 294 -19.62 -11.26 3.36
CA ASP A 294 -20.23 -10.57 2.21
C ASP A 294 -19.35 -10.69 0.94
N THR A 295 -19.43 -11.85 0.28
CA THR A 295 -18.70 -12.12 -0.97
C THR A 295 -19.53 -11.86 -2.23
N ALA A 296 -20.82 -11.54 -2.08
CA ALA A 296 -21.75 -11.41 -3.20
C ALA A 296 -21.93 -9.96 -3.68
N SER A 297 -21.68 -8.98 -2.82
CA SER A 297 -21.80 -7.56 -3.18
C SER A 297 -20.76 -7.13 -4.21
N LYS A 298 -21.18 -6.28 -5.15
CA LYS A 298 -20.31 -5.76 -6.20
C LYS A 298 -19.49 -4.58 -5.70
N VAL A 299 -20.12 -3.66 -4.97
CA VAL A 299 -19.46 -2.54 -4.29
C VAL A 299 -18.96 -3.05 -2.94
N ASP A 300 -17.73 -2.68 -2.60
CA ASP A 300 -17.14 -3.00 -1.30
C ASP A 300 -16.32 -1.81 -0.81
N PHE A 301 -15.96 -1.82 0.46
CA PHE A 301 -15.20 -0.73 1.06
C PHE A 301 -14.47 -1.18 2.31
N ILE A 302 -13.42 -0.45 2.64
CA ILE A 302 -12.82 -0.40 3.98
C ILE A 302 -12.97 1.03 4.50
N ASN A 303 -13.23 1.17 5.79
CA ASN A 303 -13.37 2.46 6.47
C ASN A 303 -13.21 2.21 7.97
N GLY A 304 -12.04 2.46 8.54
CA GLY A 304 -11.76 2.07 9.92
C GLY A 304 -10.32 2.35 10.36
N PHE A 305 -9.99 1.88 11.56
CA PHE A 305 -8.62 1.81 12.08
C PHE A 305 -8.10 0.40 11.77
N ILE A 306 -7.18 0.27 10.82
CA ILE A 306 -6.90 -1.04 10.20
C ILE A 306 -5.44 -1.44 10.38
N GLU A 307 -4.52 -0.74 9.73
CA GLU A 307 -3.11 -1.11 9.71
C GLU A 307 -2.31 -0.42 10.81
N SER A 308 -1.44 -1.16 11.49
CA SER A 308 -0.70 -0.64 12.66
C SER A 308 0.75 -0.24 12.37
N TYR A 309 1.13 -0.08 11.10
CA TYR A 309 2.50 0.32 10.69
C TYR A 309 2.91 1.71 11.21
N GLY A 310 1.95 2.60 11.46
CA GLY A 310 2.19 3.93 12.04
C GLY A 310 2.53 3.91 13.53
N ASP A 311 2.39 2.77 14.19
CA ASP A 311 2.66 2.55 15.60
C ASP A 311 4.01 1.85 15.80
N PRO A 312 4.96 2.41 16.55
CA PRO A 312 6.24 1.75 16.85
C PRO A 312 6.08 0.40 17.57
N LEU A 313 4.96 0.17 18.26
CA LEU A 313 4.62 -1.10 18.92
C LEU A 313 3.65 -1.97 18.11
N GLY A 314 3.18 -1.50 16.95
CA GLY A 314 2.29 -2.26 16.08
C GLY A 314 0.88 -2.51 16.65
N MET A 315 0.38 -1.66 17.56
CA MET A 315 -0.88 -1.88 18.27
C MET A 315 -2.06 -1.07 17.70
N THR A 316 -1.88 0.23 17.54
CA THR A 316 -2.94 1.17 17.16
C THR A 316 -3.08 1.24 15.65
N GLY A 317 -4.31 1.09 15.14
CA GLY A 317 -4.59 1.16 13.71
C GLY A 317 -4.61 2.61 13.21
N ALA A 318 -3.90 2.88 12.12
CA ALA A 318 -4.06 4.08 11.32
C ALA A 318 -5.46 4.10 10.71
N TRP A 319 -6.08 5.29 10.70
CA TRP A 319 -7.36 5.46 10.02
C TRP A 319 -7.15 5.43 8.50
N GLU A 320 -7.85 4.54 7.82
CA GLU A 320 -7.84 4.44 6.37
C GLU A 320 -9.22 4.16 5.80
N GLY A 321 -9.37 4.49 4.51
CA GLY A 321 -10.59 4.23 3.78
C GLY A 321 -10.36 4.05 2.30
N MET A 322 -11.04 3.09 1.70
CA MET A 322 -11.08 2.88 0.27
C MET A 322 -12.47 2.39 -0.11
N VAL A 323 -13.03 2.99 -1.16
CA VAL A 323 -14.27 2.50 -1.78
C VAL A 323 -13.90 1.89 -3.10
N ASN A 324 -14.45 0.72 -3.39
CA ASN A 324 -14.14 -0.02 -4.60
C ASN A 324 -15.35 -0.79 -5.11
N PHE A 325 -15.22 -1.34 -6.31
CA PHE A 325 -16.15 -2.33 -6.81
C PHE A 325 -15.40 -3.41 -7.58
N LYS A 326 -16.02 -4.60 -7.66
CA LYS A 326 -15.44 -5.77 -8.32
C LYS A 326 -15.21 -5.49 -9.80
N ASN A 327 -13.98 -5.75 -10.25
CA ASN A 327 -13.64 -5.87 -11.65
C ASN A 327 -13.92 -7.30 -12.10
N GLU A 328 -15.08 -7.52 -12.73
CA GLU A 328 -15.55 -8.87 -13.08
C GLU A 328 -14.61 -9.59 -14.06
N LYS A 329 -14.01 -8.85 -15.01
CA LYS A 329 -13.12 -9.44 -16.03
C LYS A 329 -11.82 -9.93 -15.39
N ALA A 330 -11.20 -9.11 -14.56
CA ALA A 330 -9.91 -9.45 -13.94
C ALA A 330 -10.07 -10.39 -12.75
N SER A 331 -11.21 -10.36 -12.04
CA SER A 331 -11.48 -11.26 -10.92
C SER A 331 -11.53 -12.74 -11.32
N HIS A 332 -11.77 -13.06 -12.59
CA HIS A 332 -11.70 -14.43 -13.06
C HIS A 332 -10.33 -15.08 -12.74
N ARG A 333 -9.24 -14.30 -12.83
CA ARG A 333 -7.89 -14.81 -12.57
C ARG A 333 -7.69 -15.17 -11.10
N THR A 334 -8.13 -14.31 -10.18
CA THR A 334 -8.00 -14.53 -8.74
C THR A 334 -8.96 -15.62 -8.23
N GLU A 335 -10.12 -15.77 -8.86
CA GLU A 335 -11.03 -16.91 -8.62
C GLU A 335 -10.38 -18.25 -9.01
N VAL A 336 -9.70 -18.32 -10.17
CA VAL A 336 -8.98 -19.53 -10.60
C VAL A 336 -7.85 -19.87 -9.61
N ILE A 337 -7.07 -18.88 -9.15
CA ILE A 337 -6.02 -19.07 -8.14
C ILE A 337 -6.61 -19.61 -6.84
N SER A 338 -7.67 -18.98 -6.34
CA SER A 338 -8.29 -19.35 -5.06
C SER A 338 -8.95 -20.73 -5.10
N ASN A 339 -9.58 -21.10 -6.22
CA ASN A 339 -10.16 -22.42 -6.41
C ASN A 339 -9.11 -23.54 -6.43
N ASN A 340 -7.84 -23.19 -6.67
CA ASN A 340 -6.71 -24.11 -6.64
C ASN A 340 -5.85 -23.98 -5.37
N ALA A 341 -6.29 -23.22 -4.36
CA ALA A 341 -5.52 -22.94 -3.14
C ALA A 341 -4.95 -24.21 -2.47
N GLN A 342 -5.75 -25.28 -2.39
CA GLN A 342 -5.29 -26.55 -1.82
C GLN A 342 -4.19 -27.20 -2.66
N TRP A 343 -4.26 -27.12 -4.00
CA TRP A 343 -3.22 -27.64 -4.86
C TRP A 343 -1.89 -26.94 -4.59
N PHE A 344 -1.90 -25.60 -4.46
CA PHE A 344 -0.71 -24.85 -4.10
C PHE A 344 -0.18 -25.28 -2.73
N GLU A 345 -1.03 -25.33 -1.69
CA GLU A 345 -0.59 -25.76 -0.35
C GLU A 345 0.04 -27.18 -0.36
N ASP A 346 -0.59 -28.14 -1.06
CA ASP A 346 -0.14 -29.52 -1.14
C ASP A 346 1.21 -29.66 -1.87
N HIS A 347 1.48 -28.79 -2.85
CA HIS A 347 2.70 -28.80 -3.67
C HIS A 347 3.74 -27.78 -3.20
N SER A 348 3.54 -27.17 -2.03
CA SER A 348 4.48 -26.20 -1.47
C SER A 348 5.84 -26.84 -1.19
N PRO A 349 6.98 -26.14 -1.39
CA PRO A 349 8.30 -26.68 -1.08
C PRO A 349 8.58 -26.72 0.43
N VAL A 350 7.71 -26.14 1.26
CA VAL A 350 7.86 -26.10 2.72
C VAL A 350 7.70 -27.48 3.35
N ASP A 351 8.27 -27.68 4.54
CA ASP A 351 8.11 -28.92 5.31
C ASP A 351 6.61 -29.26 5.48
N PRO A 352 6.16 -30.49 5.16
CA PRO A 352 4.76 -30.91 5.31
C PRO A 352 4.15 -30.65 6.69
N ARG A 353 4.95 -30.59 7.76
CA ARG A 353 4.47 -30.25 9.12
C ARG A 353 3.82 -28.86 9.17
N PHE A 354 4.31 -27.93 8.36
CA PHE A 354 3.86 -26.55 8.30
C PHE A 354 2.76 -26.31 7.26
N ARG A 355 2.34 -27.33 6.50
CA ARG A 355 1.24 -27.20 5.54
C ARG A 355 -0.11 -27.33 6.23
N LYS A 356 -1.12 -26.61 5.73
CA LYS A 356 -2.51 -26.80 6.13
C LYS A 356 -3.09 -28.04 5.46
N GLU A 357 -3.66 -28.94 6.26
CA GLU A 357 -4.40 -30.10 5.75
C GLU A 357 -5.60 -29.70 4.89
N LYS A 358 -6.23 -28.57 5.24
CA LYS A 358 -7.33 -27.96 4.49
C LYS A 358 -7.16 -26.45 4.49
N VAL A 359 -6.98 -25.86 3.33
CA VAL A 359 -7.03 -24.41 3.15
C VAL A 359 -8.50 -24.00 3.17
N LYS A 360 -8.86 -23.12 4.10
CA LYS A 360 -10.17 -22.45 4.08
C LYS A 360 -10.15 -21.30 3.08
N GLY A 361 -11.26 -21.09 2.39
CA GLY A 361 -11.36 -20.18 1.25
C GLY A 361 -10.96 -18.74 1.60
N VAL A 362 -10.01 -18.23 0.84
CA VAL A 362 -9.75 -16.79 0.72
C VAL A 362 -10.65 -16.29 -0.40
N SER A 363 -11.48 -15.29 -0.11
CA SER A 363 -12.27 -14.61 -1.13
C SER A 363 -11.35 -13.64 -1.87
N ALA A 364 -10.73 -14.11 -2.95
CA ALA A 364 -9.91 -13.25 -3.79
C ALA A 364 -10.74 -12.55 -4.87
N LYS A 365 -10.49 -11.26 -5.10
CA LYS A 365 -11.10 -10.52 -6.21
C LYS A 365 -10.18 -9.42 -6.71
N VAL A 366 -10.30 -9.07 -7.98
CA VAL A 366 -9.68 -7.85 -8.50
C VAL A 366 -10.70 -6.73 -8.37
N ILE A 367 -10.26 -5.58 -7.88
CA ILE A 367 -11.13 -4.43 -7.61
C ILE A 367 -10.69 -3.20 -8.41
N THR A 368 -11.66 -2.32 -8.63
CA THR A 368 -11.46 -0.97 -9.15
C THR A 368 -11.66 0.00 -8.00
N ALA A 369 -10.59 0.70 -7.59
CA ALA A 369 -10.67 1.75 -6.58
C ALA A 369 -11.45 2.95 -7.12
N ALA A 370 -12.49 3.35 -6.40
CA ALA A 370 -13.31 4.53 -6.67
C ALA A 370 -12.78 5.76 -5.92
N ILE A 371 -12.35 5.61 -4.68
CA ILE A 371 -11.73 6.68 -3.88
C ILE A 371 -10.69 6.08 -2.93
N LEU A 372 -9.69 6.88 -2.60
CA LEU A 372 -8.67 6.59 -1.59
C LEU A 372 -8.76 7.64 -0.47
N ALA A 373 -8.60 7.25 0.79
CA ALA A 373 -8.60 8.16 1.94
C ALA A 373 -7.75 7.62 3.10
N GLY A 374 -7.35 8.52 3.99
CA GLY A 374 -6.54 8.15 5.15
C GLY A 374 -5.21 7.55 4.71
N ASP A 375 -4.78 6.44 5.32
CA ASP A 375 -3.44 5.91 5.08
C ASP A 375 -3.29 5.25 3.70
N SER A 376 -4.40 5.09 2.98
CA SER A 376 -4.41 4.71 1.56
C SER A 376 -4.32 5.92 0.60
N TYR A 377 -4.14 7.17 1.07
CA TYR A 377 -4.07 8.37 0.22
C TYR A 377 -3.02 9.40 0.69
N PRO A 378 -2.24 10.02 -0.22
CA PRO A 378 -2.20 9.81 -1.67
C PRO A 378 -1.32 8.64 -2.09
N SER A 379 -0.43 8.16 -1.21
CA SER A 379 0.29 6.91 -1.41
C SER A 379 -0.64 5.76 -1.02
N THR A 380 -0.77 4.75 -1.89
CA THR A 380 -1.74 3.65 -1.74
C THR A 380 -1.05 2.32 -1.97
N PRO A 381 -1.48 1.25 -1.29
CA PRO A 381 -1.10 -0.10 -1.69
C PRO A 381 -1.70 -0.46 -3.05
N ILE A 382 -1.20 -1.55 -3.64
CA ILE A 382 -1.73 -2.18 -4.86
C ILE A 382 -2.50 -3.47 -4.56
N GLY A 383 -2.39 -4.00 -3.35
CA GLY A 383 -3.08 -5.17 -2.83
C GLY A 383 -3.43 -4.99 -1.36
N ILE A 384 -4.50 -5.64 -0.89
CA ILE A 384 -4.95 -5.58 0.51
C ILE A 384 -5.48 -6.97 0.91
N ASN A 385 -5.13 -7.45 2.10
CA ASN A 385 -5.63 -8.72 2.64
C ASN A 385 -6.16 -8.60 4.07
N LEU A 386 -7.49 -8.55 4.21
CA LEU A 386 -8.16 -8.23 5.48
C LEU A 386 -9.20 -9.29 5.90
N PRO A 387 -9.60 -9.32 7.18
CA PRO A 387 -9.12 -8.51 8.31
C PRO A 387 -7.76 -8.98 8.84
N ASN A 388 -7.17 -8.18 9.74
CA ASN A 388 -5.89 -8.48 10.40
C ASN A 388 -6.01 -9.48 11.56
N ALA A 389 -7.20 -9.65 12.16
CA ALA A 389 -7.40 -10.58 13.26
C ALA A 389 -7.23 -12.05 12.82
N ASN A 390 -6.13 -12.68 13.25
CA ASN A 390 -5.76 -14.04 12.88
C ASN A 390 -6.85 -15.09 13.16
N TRP A 391 -7.57 -14.97 14.28
CA TRP A 391 -8.63 -15.91 14.63
C TRP A 391 -9.83 -15.80 13.68
N ILE A 392 -10.19 -14.57 13.25
CA ILE A 392 -11.25 -14.34 12.25
C ILE A 392 -10.83 -14.95 10.91
N ARG A 393 -9.58 -14.71 10.47
CA ARG A 393 -9.03 -15.30 9.25
C ARG A 393 -9.10 -16.84 9.27
N ALA A 394 -8.78 -17.44 10.41
CA ALA A 394 -8.81 -18.90 10.59
C ALA A 394 -10.24 -19.47 10.67
N ALA A 395 -11.18 -18.75 11.28
CA ALA A 395 -12.55 -19.19 11.50
C ALA A 395 -13.45 -18.93 10.29
N HIS A 396 -13.45 -17.69 9.79
CA HIS A 396 -14.39 -17.14 8.79
C HIS A 396 -13.75 -16.89 7.41
N GLY A 397 -12.41 -16.81 7.34
CA GLY A 397 -11.68 -16.53 6.09
C GLY A 397 -11.21 -15.08 6.01
N SER A 398 -10.70 -14.68 4.84
CA SER A 398 -10.25 -13.33 4.55
C SER A 398 -10.67 -12.90 3.15
N LYS A 399 -10.64 -11.59 2.90
CA LYS A 399 -10.77 -11.00 1.56
C LYS A 399 -9.40 -10.47 1.14
N SER A 400 -8.96 -10.96 0.00
CA SER A 400 -7.72 -10.56 -0.65
C SER A 400 -8.05 -9.83 -1.94
N VAL A 401 -7.53 -8.63 -2.12
CA VAL A 401 -7.86 -7.80 -3.28
C VAL A 401 -6.64 -7.23 -3.96
N THR A 402 -6.68 -7.21 -5.29
CA THR A 402 -5.70 -6.52 -6.16
C THR A 402 -6.37 -5.30 -6.79
N ILE A 403 -5.73 -4.14 -6.75
CA ILE A 403 -6.29 -2.85 -7.15
C ILE A 403 -5.83 -2.48 -8.57
N GLU A 404 -6.48 -3.05 -9.58
CA GLU A 404 -5.94 -3.06 -10.95
C GLU A 404 -5.93 -1.67 -11.62
N ASN A 405 -6.89 -0.79 -11.33
CA ASN A 405 -6.86 0.55 -11.92
C ASN A 405 -5.72 1.43 -11.36
N ILE A 406 -5.20 1.10 -10.17
CA ILE A 406 -4.01 1.72 -9.60
C ILE A 406 -2.75 1.13 -10.25
N THR A 407 -2.65 -0.20 -10.37
CA THR A 407 -1.50 -0.84 -11.06
C THR A 407 -1.42 -0.44 -12.52
N GLN A 408 -2.57 -0.31 -13.21
CA GLN A 408 -2.66 0.21 -14.56
C GLN A 408 -2.15 1.66 -14.63
N ALA A 409 -2.53 2.54 -13.71
CA ALA A 409 -2.04 3.91 -13.69
C ALA A 409 -0.53 4.00 -13.43
N TYR A 410 0.02 3.09 -12.62
CA TYR A 410 1.46 2.95 -12.42
C TYR A 410 2.19 2.54 -13.69
N ASP A 411 1.67 1.54 -14.39
CA ASP A 411 2.23 1.00 -15.64
C ASP A 411 2.25 2.06 -16.74
N GLU A 412 1.09 2.66 -17.05
CA GLU A 412 0.93 3.72 -18.06
C GLU A 412 1.85 4.92 -17.80
N ALA A 413 2.04 5.29 -16.52
CA ALA A 413 2.95 6.38 -16.14
C ALA A 413 4.44 5.99 -16.16
N SER A 414 4.77 4.70 -16.30
CA SER A 414 6.14 4.18 -16.35
C SER A 414 6.64 3.89 -17.76
N GLN A 415 5.73 3.68 -18.73
CA GLN A 415 6.09 3.36 -20.10
C GLN A 415 6.97 4.46 -20.73
N GLY A 416 8.07 4.04 -21.36
CA GLY A 416 8.97 4.92 -22.10
C GLY A 416 9.76 5.94 -21.27
N ASN A 417 9.86 5.75 -19.95
CA ASN A 417 10.57 6.68 -19.06
C ASN A 417 12.12 6.53 -19.05
N GLY A 418 12.67 5.57 -19.80
CA GLY A 418 14.11 5.31 -19.91
C GLY A 418 14.69 4.38 -18.84
N PHE A 419 13.89 3.91 -17.87
CA PHE A 419 14.38 3.08 -16.76
C PHE A 419 14.92 1.73 -17.25
N ASN A 420 14.16 1.01 -18.08
CA ASN A 420 14.56 -0.30 -18.57
C ASN A 420 15.82 -0.21 -19.44
N GLU A 421 15.94 0.84 -20.27
CA GLU A 421 17.11 1.08 -21.10
C GLU A 421 18.38 1.38 -20.29
N GLU A 422 18.25 2.02 -19.13
CA GLU A 422 19.37 2.36 -18.25
C GLU A 422 19.82 1.20 -17.36
N PHE A 423 18.89 0.38 -16.88
CA PHE A 423 19.18 -0.66 -15.87
C PHE A 423 19.20 -2.09 -16.39
N ILE A 424 18.77 -2.33 -17.63
CA ILE A 424 18.77 -3.65 -18.28
C ILE A 424 19.61 -3.55 -19.55
N ASP A 425 20.82 -4.12 -19.57
CA ASP A 425 21.72 -3.99 -20.73
C ASP A 425 21.42 -4.98 -21.86
N ASP A 426 20.78 -6.11 -21.54
CA ASP A 426 20.41 -7.15 -22.48
C ASP A 426 19.07 -6.85 -23.18
N ALA A 427 19.08 -6.82 -24.51
CA ALA A 427 17.91 -6.49 -25.32
C ALA A 427 16.82 -7.57 -25.28
N ALA A 428 17.20 -8.84 -25.15
CA ALA A 428 16.22 -9.93 -25.07
C ALA A 428 15.46 -9.87 -23.72
N THR A 429 16.17 -9.59 -22.63
CA THR A 429 15.58 -9.38 -21.30
C THR A 429 14.71 -8.14 -21.26
N ARG A 430 15.12 -7.01 -21.88
CA ARG A 430 14.25 -5.83 -22.01
C ARG A 430 12.95 -6.15 -22.72
N LYS A 431 13.02 -6.83 -23.87
CA LYS A 431 11.83 -7.24 -24.62
C LYS A 431 10.91 -8.15 -23.78
N LEU A 432 11.49 -9.09 -23.06
CA LEU A 432 10.74 -9.99 -22.18
C LEU A 432 10.00 -9.21 -21.07
N VAL A 433 10.66 -8.22 -20.46
CA VAL A 433 10.04 -7.31 -19.49
C VAL A 433 8.91 -6.50 -20.12
N GLU A 434 9.14 -5.92 -21.30
CA GLU A 434 8.11 -5.16 -22.05
C GLU A 434 6.88 -6.02 -22.40
N ASP A 435 7.09 -7.28 -22.79
CA ASP A 435 6.02 -8.16 -23.26
C ASP A 435 5.18 -8.74 -22.10
N TYR A 436 5.80 -9.03 -20.93
CA TYR A 436 5.17 -9.85 -19.89
C TYR A 436 5.09 -9.23 -18.50
N LEU A 437 5.90 -8.21 -18.16
CA LEU A 437 6.04 -7.76 -16.76
C LEU A 437 4.70 -7.36 -16.15
N PHE A 438 3.89 -6.56 -16.85
CA PHE A 438 2.59 -6.12 -16.34
C PHE A 438 1.68 -7.29 -15.93
N ILE A 439 1.61 -8.35 -16.75
CA ILE A 439 0.77 -9.51 -16.46
C ILE A 439 1.38 -10.32 -15.31
N THR A 440 2.69 -10.53 -15.31
CA THR A 440 3.37 -11.33 -14.29
C THR A 440 3.48 -10.65 -12.95
N ASP A 441 3.53 -9.31 -12.90
CA ASP A 441 3.58 -8.53 -11.66
C ASP A 441 2.20 -8.50 -11.00
N ASN A 442 1.12 -8.33 -11.78
CA ASN A 442 -0.24 -8.51 -11.28
C ASN A 442 -0.46 -9.95 -10.79
N LEU A 443 0.01 -10.96 -11.52
CA LEU A 443 -0.16 -12.37 -11.11
C LEU A 443 0.70 -12.73 -9.88
N HIS A 444 1.90 -12.15 -9.77
CA HIS A 444 2.72 -12.24 -8.56
C HIS A 444 1.97 -11.63 -7.36
N THR A 445 1.40 -10.44 -7.52
CA THR A 445 0.60 -9.77 -6.49
C THR A 445 -0.62 -10.63 -6.11
N ASP A 446 -1.33 -11.18 -7.08
CA ASP A 446 -2.45 -12.08 -6.81
C ASP A 446 -2.03 -13.30 -6.00
N LEU A 447 -0.91 -13.95 -6.36
CA LEU A 447 -0.40 -15.10 -5.61
C LEU A 447 0.04 -14.70 -4.18
N HIS A 448 0.71 -13.57 -4.03
CA HIS A 448 1.16 -13.02 -2.75
C HIS A 448 -0.02 -12.79 -1.81
N GLU A 449 -1.01 -12.04 -2.26
CA GLU A 449 -2.14 -11.58 -1.45
C GLU A 449 -3.12 -12.73 -1.17
N CYS A 450 -3.47 -13.49 -2.21
CA CYS A 450 -4.56 -14.45 -2.14
C CYS A 450 -4.13 -15.74 -1.43
N LEU A 451 -2.88 -16.17 -1.64
CA LEU A 451 -2.41 -17.46 -1.17
C LEU A 451 -1.12 -17.36 -0.34
N GLY A 452 -0.23 -16.43 -0.64
CA GLY A 452 1.03 -16.22 0.08
C GLY A 452 0.77 -16.04 1.56
N HIS A 453 0.11 -14.95 1.97
CA HIS A 453 -0.27 -14.71 3.37
C HIS A 453 -1.17 -15.78 4.00
N ALA A 454 -1.98 -16.48 3.19
CA ALA A 454 -2.92 -17.47 3.69
C ALA A 454 -2.34 -18.88 3.80
N SER A 455 -1.19 -19.16 3.20
CA SER A 455 -0.53 -20.48 3.19
C SER A 455 0.21 -20.77 4.49
N GLY A 456 0.40 -22.05 4.79
CA GLY A 456 1.18 -22.51 5.93
C GLY A 456 0.50 -22.31 7.30
N ARG A 457 1.00 -23.00 8.33
CA ARG A 457 0.49 -22.94 9.71
C ARG A 457 1.61 -22.84 10.73
N LEU A 458 1.33 -22.15 11.84
CA LEU A 458 2.17 -22.22 13.04
C LEU A 458 2.07 -23.60 13.70
N LEU A 459 3.12 -24.01 14.41
CA LEU A 459 3.03 -25.16 15.30
C LEU A 459 2.17 -24.83 16.53
N PRO A 460 1.49 -25.84 17.12
CA PRO A 460 0.70 -25.62 18.33
C PRO A 460 1.54 -25.02 19.47
N GLY A 461 1.06 -23.93 20.06
CA GLY A 461 1.72 -23.26 21.19
C GLY A 461 2.77 -22.21 20.82
N VAL A 462 3.03 -21.99 19.53
CA VAL A 462 3.87 -20.88 19.06
C VAL A 462 3.10 -19.57 19.12
N ASP A 463 3.71 -18.56 19.72
CA ASP A 463 3.19 -17.20 19.75
C ASP A 463 3.24 -16.59 18.32
N PRO A 464 2.10 -16.15 17.73
CA PRO A 464 2.10 -15.47 16.45
C PRO A 464 3.02 -14.24 16.39
N ASP A 465 3.27 -13.60 17.53
CA ASP A 465 4.11 -12.41 17.64
C ASP A 465 5.57 -12.73 18.04
N ALA A 466 5.97 -14.00 18.03
CA ALA A 466 7.30 -14.45 18.45
C ALA A 466 8.46 -13.76 17.72
N LEU A 467 8.23 -13.29 16.48
CA LEU A 467 9.24 -12.63 15.65
C LEU A 467 9.39 -11.12 15.90
N LYS A 468 8.51 -10.53 16.72
CA LYS A 468 8.55 -9.11 17.14
C LYS A 468 8.79 -8.16 15.95
N ALA A 469 9.76 -7.25 16.06
CA ALA A 469 10.10 -6.24 15.04
C ALA A 469 10.52 -6.82 13.67
N HIS A 470 10.88 -8.10 13.59
CA HIS A 470 11.22 -8.77 12.33
C HIS A 470 10.02 -9.45 11.66
N GLY A 471 8.89 -9.58 12.37
CA GLY A 471 7.72 -10.33 11.92
C GLY A 471 7.15 -9.84 10.60
N SER A 472 6.99 -8.53 10.43
CA SER A 472 6.44 -7.94 9.19
C SER A 472 7.32 -8.24 7.98
N ALA A 473 8.62 -7.92 8.03
CA ALA A 473 9.52 -8.15 6.90
C ALA A 473 9.66 -9.64 6.52
N LEU A 474 9.63 -10.54 7.52
CA LEU A 474 9.67 -11.98 7.27
C LEU A 474 8.36 -12.53 6.71
N GLU A 475 7.21 -12.01 7.14
CA GLU A 475 5.92 -12.40 6.58
C GLU A 475 5.77 -11.97 5.11
N GLU A 476 6.21 -10.75 4.81
CA GLU A 476 6.25 -10.26 3.43
C GLU A 476 7.19 -11.09 2.55
N ALA A 477 8.39 -11.43 3.07
CA ALA A 477 9.33 -12.28 2.35
C ALA A 477 8.72 -13.67 2.06
N ARG A 478 7.97 -14.21 3.02
CA ARG A 478 7.28 -15.50 2.87
C ARG A 478 6.23 -15.46 1.76
N ALA A 479 5.40 -14.42 1.72
CA ALA A 479 4.36 -14.24 0.72
C ALA A 479 4.95 -13.98 -0.68
N ASP A 480 5.98 -13.14 -0.79
CA ASP A 480 6.70 -12.91 -2.06
C ASP A 480 7.39 -14.19 -2.58
N LEU A 481 8.03 -14.97 -1.71
CA LEU A 481 8.64 -16.24 -2.11
C LEU A 481 7.63 -17.28 -2.57
N PHE A 482 6.45 -17.33 -1.92
CA PHE A 482 5.35 -18.17 -2.38
C PHE A 482 4.95 -17.78 -3.81
N ALA A 483 4.74 -16.49 -4.05
CA ALA A 483 4.37 -15.97 -5.36
C ALA A 483 5.44 -16.25 -6.41
N LEU A 484 6.70 -15.91 -6.13
CA LEU A 484 7.84 -16.16 -7.01
C LEU A 484 7.96 -17.65 -7.35
N TYR A 485 7.90 -18.54 -6.35
CA TYR A 485 8.03 -19.98 -6.57
C TYR A 485 6.96 -20.55 -7.52
N TYR A 486 5.72 -20.10 -7.37
CA TYR A 486 4.59 -20.57 -8.18
C TYR A 486 4.43 -19.85 -9.52
N LEU A 487 4.93 -18.62 -9.65
CA LEU A 487 4.85 -17.87 -10.90
C LEU A 487 5.53 -18.62 -12.06
N ALA A 488 6.57 -19.39 -11.74
CA ALA A 488 7.29 -20.25 -12.68
C ALA A 488 6.71 -21.67 -12.82
N ASP A 489 5.59 -21.98 -12.17
CA ASP A 489 5.00 -23.32 -12.23
C ASP A 489 4.18 -23.52 -13.52
N PRO A 490 4.39 -24.63 -14.27
CA PRO A 490 3.57 -24.96 -15.44
C PRO A 490 2.07 -25.00 -15.17
N LYS A 491 1.65 -25.20 -13.91
CA LYS A 491 0.25 -25.15 -13.50
C LYS A 491 -0.43 -23.84 -13.85
N LEU A 492 0.27 -22.71 -13.83
CA LEU A 492 -0.33 -21.42 -14.20
C LEU A 492 -0.70 -21.35 -15.69
N ILE A 493 0.02 -22.06 -16.55
CA ILE A 493 -0.33 -22.21 -17.97
C ILE A 493 -1.50 -23.18 -18.13
N GLU A 494 -1.48 -24.31 -17.40
CA GLU A 494 -2.58 -25.28 -17.38
C GLU A 494 -3.91 -24.62 -16.96
N LEU A 495 -3.85 -23.71 -15.99
CA LEU A 495 -4.97 -22.93 -15.50
C LEU A 495 -5.37 -21.74 -16.41
N GLY A 496 -4.62 -21.50 -17.49
CA GLY A 496 -4.87 -20.39 -18.42
C GLY A 496 -4.54 -19.01 -17.87
N LEU A 497 -3.73 -18.91 -16.81
CA LEU A 497 -3.30 -17.66 -16.18
C LEU A 497 -2.07 -17.04 -16.87
N LEU A 498 -1.27 -17.87 -17.56
CA LEU A 498 -0.13 -17.44 -18.37
C LEU A 498 -0.18 -18.13 -19.74
N GLU A 499 0.17 -17.39 -20.79
CA GLU A 499 0.18 -17.92 -22.16
C GLU A 499 1.54 -18.48 -22.59
N SER A 500 2.62 -18.09 -21.90
CA SER A 500 4.00 -18.43 -22.27
C SER A 500 4.75 -19.04 -21.09
N PRO A 501 5.51 -20.14 -21.30
CA PRO A 501 6.38 -20.74 -20.28
C PRO A 501 7.56 -19.85 -19.90
N ASP A 502 7.87 -18.84 -20.69
CA ASP A 502 8.95 -17.89 -20.41
C ASP A 502 8.45 -16.62 -19.70
N ALA A 503 7.15 -16.41 -19.56
CA ALA A 503 6.59 -15.17 -19.03
C ALA A 503 7.14 -14.84 -17.63
N TYR A 504 7.21 -15.84 -16.72
CA TYR A 504 7.67 -15.66 -15.33
C TYR A 504 9.06 -15.03 -15.22
N LYS A 505 9.90 -15.20 -16.24
CA LYS A 505 11.26 -14.68 -16.27
C LYS A 505 11.28 -13.15 -16.20
N ALA A 506 10.23 -12.48 -16.70
CA ALA A 506 10.11 -11.02 -16.63
C ALA A 506 10.05 -10.54 -15.19
N GLN A 507 9.17 -11.17 -14.39
CA GLN A 507 9.05 -10.85 -12.96
C GLN A 507 10.28 -11.28 -12.18
N TYR A 508 10.89 -12.44 -12.46
CA TYR A 508 12.12 -12.85 -11.78
C TYR A 508 13.24 -11.83 -11.99
N TYR A 509 13.42 -11.37 -13.24
CA TYR A 509 14.41 -10.35 -13.55
C TYR A 509 14.10 -9.03 -12.85
N HIS A 510 12.85 -8.56 -12.94
CA HIS A 510 12.41 -7.34 -12.28
C HIS A 510 12.61 -7.40 -10.76
N TYR A 511 12.24 -8.50 -10.12
CA TYR A 511 12.37 -8.70 -8.68
C TYR A 511 13.83 -8.70 -8.23
N MET A 512 14.72 -9.42 -8.93
CA MET A 512 16.15 -9.43 -8.63
C MET A 512 16.81 -8.06 -8.90
N LEU A 513 16.43 -7.37 -9.98
CA LEU A 513 16.90 -6.02 -10.29
C LEU A 513 16.51 -5.03 -9.19
N ASN A 514 15.26 -5.09 -8.76
CA ASN A 514 14.73 -4.25 -7.69
C ASN A 514 15.44 -4.53 -6.36
N GLY A 515 15.43 -5.79 -5.92
CA GLY A 515 15.98 -6.24 -4.64
C GLY A 515 17.47 -5.95 -4.48
N LEU A 516 18.28 -6.23 -5.51
CA LEU A 516 19.74 -6.06 -5.47
C LEU A 516 20.21 -4.63 -5.69
N MET A 517 19.45 -3.81 -6.42
CA MET A 517 20.02 -2.58 -6.98
C MET A 517 19.03 -1.41 -7.06
N THR A 518 17.97 -1.50 -7.86
CA THR A 518 17.23 -0.29 -8.24
C THR A 518 16.33 0.26 -7.14
N GLN A 519 15.99 -0.53 -6.11
CA GLN A 519 15.26 0.01 -4.95
C GLN A 519 16.09 1.02 -4.14
N LEU A 520 17.43 0.98 -4.25
CA LEU A 520 18.33 1.85 -3.49
C LEU A 520 18.12 3.34 -3.80
N MET A 521 17.53 3.69 -4.94
CA MET A 521 17.15 5.09 -5.24
C MET A 521 16.11 5.68 -4.28
N ARG A 522 15.50 4.86 -3.39
CA ARG A 522 14.60 5.31 -2.30
C ARG A 522 15.35 5.76 -1.05
N ILE A 523 16.64 5.46 -0.96
CA ILE A 523 17.42 5.56 0.28
C ILE A 523 18.29 6.81 0.23
N GLU A 524 18.37 7.53 1.34
CA GLU A 524 19.31 8.65 1.44
C GLU A 524 20.76 8.14 1.55
N PRO A 525 21.74 8.83 0.96
CA PRO A 525 23.14 8.47 1.07
C PRO A 525 23.59 8.26 2.53
N GLY A 526 24.16 7.10 2.82
CA GLY A 526 24.66 6.74 4.16
C GLY A 526 23.63 6.11 5.09
N LYS A 527 22.37 5.96 4.67
CA LYS A 527 21.35 5.20 5.41
C LYS A 527 21.25 3.74 4.94
N ASP A 528 20.77 2.90 5.85
CA ASP A 528 20.45 1.49 5.62
C ASP A 528 18.97 1.32 5.22
N VAL A 529 18.58 0.11 4.81
CA VAL A 529 17.17 -0.22 4.55
C VAL A 529 16.41 -0.37 5.86
N GLU A 530 15.32 0.37 6.01
CA GLU A 530 14.47 0.34 7.21
C GLU A 530 13.09 -0.28 6.96
N GLU A 531 12.46 0.07 5.83
CA GLU A 531 11.08 -0.31 5.54
C GLU A 531 10.94 -1.81 5.25
N ALA A 532 9.89 -2.45 5.79
CA ALA A 532 9.71 -3.89 5.83
C ALA A 532 9.65 -4.54 4.43
N HIS A 533 8.95 -3.93 3.47
CA HIS A 533 8.86 -4.46 2.11
C HIS A 533 10.19 -4.32 1.35
N MET A 534 10.92 -3.21 1.51
CA MET A 534 12.27 -3.08 0.94
C MET A 534 13.24 -4.11 1.54
N ARG A 535 13.16 -4.32 2.85
CA ARG A 535 13.94 -5.35 3.56
C ARG A 535 13.65 -6.73 3.00
N ASN A 536 12.38 -7.10 2.84
CA ASN A 536 11.99 -8.41 2.32
C ASN A 536 12.57 -8.65 0.90
N ARG A 537 12.42 -7.66 0.00
CA ARG A 537 12.87 -7.78 -1.40
C ARG A 537 14.38 -7.90 -1.47
N LYS A 538 15.08 -7.12 -0.66
CA LYS A 538 16.54 -7.19 -0.53
C LYS A 538 16.99 -8.53 0.02
N LEU A 539 16.36 -9.03 1.09
CA LEU A 539 16.64 -10.32 1.70
C LEU A 539 16.59 -11.43 0.67
N ILE A 540 15.46 -11.55 -0.05
CA ILE A 540 15.25 -12.61 -1.04
C ILE A 540 16.32 -12.56 -2.13
N ALA A 541 16.58 -11.35 -2.66
CA ALA A 541 17.48 -11.18 -3.77
C ALA A 541 18.96 -11.41 -3.37
N GLU A 542 19.40 -10.88 -2.23
CA GLU A 542 20.78 -11.08 -1.74
C GLU A 542 21.03 -12.51 -1.29
N TRP A 543 20.06 -13.15 -0.64
CA TRP A 543 20.18 -14.57 -0.28
C TRP A 543 20.31 -15.44 -1.52
N ALA A 544 19.47 -15.22 -2.55
CA ALA A 544 19.56 -15.98 -3.79
C ALA A 544 20.86 -15.70 -4.56
N LEU A 545 21.36 -14.45 -4.55
CA LEU A 545 22.66 -14.09 -5.11
C LEU A 545 23.80 -14.84 -4.42
N GLU A 546 23.81 -14.86 -3.09
CA GLU A 546 24.86 -15.54 -2.30
C GLU A 546 24.81 -17.06 -2.50
N LYS A 547 23.63 -17.68 -2.32
CA LYS A 547 23.49 -19.14 -2.40
C LYS A 547 23.62 -19.68 -3.82
N GLY A 548 23.33 -18.85 -4.82
CA GLY A 548 23.52 -19.19 -6.24
C GLY A 548 24.92 -18.91 -6.77
N ALA A 549 25.83 -18.32 -5.99
CA ALA A 549 27.11 -17.80 -6.48
C ALA A 549 28.03 -18.88 -7.06
N SER A 550 28.09 -20.08 -6.47
CA SER A 550 28.98 -21.16 -6.94
C SER A 550 28.61 -21.65 -8.34
N ASP A 551 27.32 -21.66 -8.66
CA ASP A 551 26.77 -22.09 -9.95
C ASP A 551 26.47 -20.90 -10.89
N LYS A 552 26.80 -19.68 -10.45
CA LYS A 552 26.53 -18.42 -11.16
C LYS A 552 25.07 -18.26 -11.54
N VAL A 553 24.13 -18.64 -10.66
CA VAL A 553 22.69 -18.54 -10.96
C VAL A 553 22.28 -17.10 -11.28
N VAL A 554 22.77 -16.16 -10.46
CA VAL A 554 22.65 -14.71 -10.66
C VAL A 554 24.02 -14.08 -10.47
N GLU A 555 24.36 -13.09 -11.30
CA GLU A 555 25.62 -12.33 -11.21
C GLU A 555 25.34 -10.82 -11.28
N LEU A 556 26.12 -10.03 -10.54
CA LEU A 556 26.24 -8.59 -10.75
C LEU A 556 27.44 -8.34 -11.67
N VAL A 557 27.17 -7.98 -12.93
CA VAL A 557 28.21 -7.75 -13.94
C VAL A 557 28.45 -6.26 -14.15
N LYS A 558 29.71 -5.85 -14.30
CA LYS A 558 30.07 -4.45 -14.54
C LYS A 558 30.48 -4.23 -15.99
N LYS A 559 29.81 -3.32 -16.68
CA LYS A 559 30.06 -2.97 -18.08
C LYS A 559 30.10 -1.45 -18.21
N ASN A 560 31.20 -0.93 -18.76
CA ASN A 560 31.43 0.52 -18.92
C ASN A 560 31.21 1.31 -17.61
N GLY A 561 31.60 0.74 -16.47
CA GLY A 561 31.45 1.38 -15.16
C GLY A 561 30.05 1.28 -14.54
N LYS A 562 29.07 0.67 -15.22
CA LYS A 562 27.71 0.42 -14.71
C LYS A 562 27.51 -1.04 -14.34
N THR A 563 26.82 -1.29 -13.24
CA THR A 563 26.49 -2.61 -12.70
C THR A 563 25.12 -3.06 -13.23
N PHE A 564 25.01 -4.33 -13.64
CA PHE A 564 23.79 -4.93 -14.18
C PHE A 564 23.54 -6.28 -13.52
N VAL A 565 22.26 -6.61 -13.31
CA VAL A 565 21.85 -7.94 -12.85
C VAL A 565 21.75 -8.86 -14.06
N HIS A 566 22.43 -10.00 -14.02
CA HIS A 566 22.34 -11.07 -15.02
C HIS A 566 21.83 -12.34 -14.35
N ILE A 567 20.76 -12.95 -14.88
CA ILE A 567 20.24 -14.25 -14.43
C ILE A 567 20.61 -15.30 -15.47
N ASN A 568 21.49 -16.23 -15.11
CA ASN A 568 21.98 -17.26 -16.03
C ASN A 568 21.12 -18.53 -16.02
N ASP A 569 20.47 -18.85 -14.89
CA ASP A 569 19.61 -20.03 -14.75
C ASP A 569 18.36 -19.71 -13.93
N TYR A 570 17.25 -19.45 -14.62
CA TYR A 570 15.96 -19.14 -14.01
C TYR A 570 15.35 -20.32 -13.24
N GLU A 571 15.61 -21.56 -13.66
CA GLU A 571 15.10 -22.75 -12.97
C GLU A 571 15.89 -23.01 -11.68
N ALA A 572 17.21 -22.76 -11.69
CA ALA A 572 18.00 -22.76 -10.46
C ALA A 572 17.55 -21.66 -9.50
N LEU A 573 17.25 -20.47 -10.01
CA LEU A 573 16.71 -19.38 -9.19
C LEU A 573 15.37 -19.76 -8.55
N ARG A 574 14.46 -20.42 -9.29
CA ARG A 574 13.22 -20.98 -8.72
C ARG A 574 13.48 -21.95 -7.56
N ARG A 575 14.49 -22.83 -7.70
CA ARG A 575 14.86 -23.77 -6.63
C ARG A 575 15.39 -23.03 -5.40
N LEU A 576 16.17 -21.97 -5.57
CA LEU A 576 16.65 -21.12 -4.47
C LEU A 576 15.48 -20.43 -3.75
N PHE A 577 14.51 -19.87 -4.49
CA PHE A 577 13.30 -19.32 -3.88
C PHE A 577 12.53 -20.37 -3.07
N GLY A 578 12.38 -21.59 -3.58
CA GLY A 578 11.73 -22.68 -2.84
C GLY A 578 12.48 -23.07 -1.55
N GLN A 579 13.81 -23.06 -1.57
CA GLN A 579 14.62 -23.34 -0.38
C GLN A 579 14.45 -22.25 0.68
N LEU A 580 14.52 -20.97 0.28
CA LEU A 580 14.33 -19.86 1.19
C LEU A 580 12.90 -19.80 1.74
N LEU A 581 11.89 -20.12 0.92
CA LEU A 581 10.50 -20.24 1.37
C LEU A 581 10.37 -21.30 2.47
N GLY A 582 11.03 -22.45 2.31
CA GLY A 582 11.09 -23.49 3.32
C GLY A 582 11.67 -23.00 4.65
N GLU A 583 12.77 -22.26 4.59
CA GLU A 583 13.43 -21.72 5.80
C GLU A 583 12.61 -20.63 6.47
N ILE A 584 12.09 -19.65 5.72
CA ILE A 584 11.26 -18.59 6.30
C ILE A 584 9.95 -19.14 6.88
N GLN A 585 9.33 -20.13 6.22
CA GLN A 585 8.17 -20.81 6.78
C GLN A 585 8.53 -21.54 8.08
N ARG A 586 9.70 -22.20 8.18
CA ARG A 586 10.17 -22.83 9.42
C ARG A 586 10.32 -21.80 10.53
N VAL A 587 11.07 -20.72 10.28
CA VAL A 587 11.31 -19.62 11.23
C VAL A 587 9.99 -19.10 11.80
N ARG A 588 9.02 -18.81 10.93
CA ARG A 588 7.67 -18.36 11.35
C ARG A 588 6.93 -19.43 12.14
N SER A 589 6.90 -20.66 11.64
CA SER A 589 6.07 -21.72 12.21
C SER A 589 6.58 -22.25 13.55
N GLU A 590 7.87 -22.08 13.83
CA GLU A 590 8.53 -22.47 15.09
C GLU A 590 8.73 -21.28 16.05
N GLY A 591 8.48 -20.03 15.61
CA GLY A 591 8.71 -18.83 16.41
C GLY A 591 10.19 -18.55 16.68
N ASP A 592 11.06 -18.89 15.73
CA ASP A 592 12.52 -18.81 15.87
C ASP A 592 13.02 -17.39 15.66
N TYR A 593 12.90 -16.56 16.70
CA TYR A 593 13.29 -15.16 16.68
C TYR A 593 14.74 -14.94 16.24
N GLU A 594 15.68 -15.74 16.74
CA GLU A 594 17.11 -15.57 16.48
C GLU A 594 17.43 -15.84 15.00
N ALA A 595 16.90 -16.92 14.42
CA ALA A 595 17.08 -17.19 13.00
C ALA A 595 16.42 -16.12 12.11
N GLY A 596 15.24 -15.62 12.52
CA GLY A 596 14.56 -14.52 11.84
C GLY A 596 15.37 -13.22 11.85
N ARG A 597 15.92 -12.85 13.02
CA ARG A 597 16.83 -11.71 13.15
C ARG A 597 18.06 -11.89 12.25
N ASP A 598 18.71 -13.05 12.30
CA ASP A 598 19.94 -13.29 11.55
C ASP A 598 19.71 -13.19 10.03
N LEU A 599 18.58 -13.67 9.50
CA LEU A 599 18.21 -13.48 8.10
C LEU A 599 18.06 -12.00 7.73
N ILE A 600 17.37 -11.22 8.57
CA ILE A 600 17.14 -9.79 8.34
C ILE A 600 18.46 -9.01 8.41
N GLU A 601 19.22 -9.15 9.50
CA GLU A 601 20.43 -8.37 9.71
C GLU A 601 21.54 -8.71 8.71
N THR A 602 21.58 -9.97 8.22
CA THR A 602 22.57 -10.40 7.22
C THR A 602 22.24 -9.89 5.82
N TYR A 603 20.99 -10.00 5.37
CA TYR A 603 20.64 -9.83 3.95
C TYR A 603 19.71 -8.64 3.66
N ALA A 604 19.06 -8.06 4.67
CA ALA A 604 17.95 -7.13 4.43
C ALA A 604 18.29 -5.67 4.77
N VAL A 605 19.32 -5.41 5.58
CA VAL A 605 19.56 -4.08 6.17
C VAL A 605 20.65 -3.29 5.44
N LYS A 606 21.84 -3.86 5.27
CA LYS A 606 23.04 -3.09 4.91
C LYS A 606 23.07 -2.67 3.44
N VAL A 607 23.38 -1.40 3.19
CA VAL A 607 23.50 -0.85 1.84
C VAL A 607 24.98 -0.66 1.48
N ASP A 608 25.45 -1.24 0.36
CA ASP A 608 26.78 -0.92 -0.18
C ASP A 608 26.82 0.53 -0.67
N PRO A 609 27.61 1.43 -0.05
CA PRO A 609 27.67 2.84 -0.43
C PRO A 609 28.15 3.06 -1.87
N THR A 610 28.96 2.14 -2.41
CA THR A 610 29.50 2.24 -3.77
C THR A 610 28.41 1.98 -4.80
N LEU A 611 27.71 0.86 -4.68
CA LEU A 611 26.57 0.53 -5.53
C LEU A 611 25.45 1.56 -5.38
N HIS A 612 25.15 1.98 -4.15
CA HIS A 612 24.11 2.97 -3.90
C HIS A 612 24.40 4.30 -4.59
N LYS A 613 25.63 4.81 -4.48
CA LYS A 613 26.04 6.02 -5.21
C LYS A 613 25.91 5.83 -6.73
N GLU A 614 26.33 4.68 -7.25
CA GLU A 614 26.19 4.38 -8.68
C GLU A 614 24.72 4.41 -9.13
N VAL A 615 23.81 3.80 -8.36
CA VAL A 615 22.37 3.78 -8.65
C VAL A 615 21.79 5.19 -8.62
N LEU A 616 22.11 6.00 -7.60
CA LEU A 616 21.66 7.39 -7.51
C LEU A 616 22.18 8.23 -8.68
N ASP A 617 23.45 8.11 -9.04
CA ASP A 617 24.05 8.87 -10.15
C ASP A 617 23.40 8.49 -11.50
N ARG A 618 23.10 7.20 -11.72
CA ARG A 618 22.38 6.72 -12.91
C ARG A 618 20.94 7.17 -12.93
N TYR A 619 20.23 7.03 -11.80
CA TYR A 619 18.83 7.40 -11.66
C TYR A 619 18.61 8.92 -11.77
N ALA A 620 19.55 9.74 -11.32
CA ALA A 620 19.48 11.20 -11.45
C ALA A 620 19.51 11.68 -12.92
N SER A 621 19.95 10.83 -13.86
CA SER A 621 19.86 11.10 -15.29
C SER A 621 18.47 10.82 -15.87
N LEU A 622 17.65 10.06 -15.13
CA LEU A 622 16.28 9.72 -15.47
C LEU A 622 15.36 10.71 -14.77
N ASP A 623 14.48 11.36 -15.52
CA ASP A 623 13.47 12.24 -14.93
C ASP A 623 12.34 11.37 -14.31
N ILE A 624 12.65 10.57 -13.29
CA ILE A 624 11.71 9.66 -12.61
C ILE A 624 11.72 9.97 -11.10
N ALA A 625 10.54 10.12 -10.51
CA ALA A 625 10.41 10.28 -9.07
C ALA A 625 10.36 8.90 -8.39
N PRO A 626 11.10 8.68 -7.29
CA PRO A 626 11.16 7.39 -6.59
C PRO A 626 9.82 6.96 -5.97
N TYR A 627 8.99 7.92 -5.59
CA TYR A 627 7.70 7.71 -4.94
C TYR A 627 6.57 8.26 -5.79
N LYS A 628 5.44 7.56 -5.80
CA LYS A 628 4.22 8.03 -6.47
C LYS A 628 3.04 7.99 -5.52
N GLY A 629 2.08 8.87 -5.79
CA GLY A 629 0.78 8.88 -5.14
C GLY A 629 -0.26 9.40 -6.12
N PHE A 630 -1.52 9.47 -5.71
CA PHE A 630 -2.63 9.73 -6.61
C PHE A 630 -3.49 10.90 -6.16
N VAL A 631 -4.01 11.66 -7.13
CA VAL A 631 -5.24 12.44 -6.92
C VAL A 631 -6.45 11.54 -7.14
N ASN A 632 -7.45 11.71 -6.29
CA ASN A 632 -8.75 11.06 -6.45
C ASN A 632 -9.57 11.76 -7.56
N PRO A 633 -10.54 11.07 -8.16
CA PRO A 633 -11.57 11.72 -8.95
C PRO A 633 -12.57 12.49 -8.07
N VAL A 634 -13.38 13.35 -8.71
CA VAL A 634 -14.45 14.11 -8.06
C VAL A 634 -15.80 13.51 -8.46
N TYR A 635 -16.59 13.08 -7.47
CA TYR A 635 -17.94 12.58 -7.67
C TYR A 635 -18.98 13.68 -7.45
N THR A 636 -19.98 13.77 -8.32
CA THR A 636 -21.07 14.75 -8.20
C THR A 636 -22.42 14.09 -8.49
N ILE A 637 -23.37 14.19 -7.56
CA ILE A 637 -24.76 13.79 -7.80
C ILE A 637 -25.39 14.73 -8.82
N VAL A 638 -25.90 14.16 -9.92
CA VAL A 638 -26.72 14.85 -10.91
C VAL A 638 -28.18 14.69 -10.53
N LYS A 639 -28.94 15.80 -10.53
CA LYS A 639 -30.35 15.82 -10.13
C LYS A 639 -31.26 16.27 -11.28
N ASP A 640 -32.49 15.76 -11.28
CA ASP A 640 -33.56 16.26 -12.14
C ASP A 640 -34.11 17.62 -11.65
N GLU A 641 -35.08 18.18 -12.38
CA GLU A 641 -35.75 19.44 -12.04
C GLU A 641 -36.52 19.37 -10.70
N GLN A 642 -36.87 18.17 -10.24
CA GLN A 642 -37.56 17.92 -8.97
C GLN A 642 -36.58 17.70 -7.80
N GLY A 643 -35.27 17.66 -8.07
CA GLY A 643 -34.22 17.47 -7.08
C GLY A 643 -33.91 16.00 -6.76
N ASN A 644 -34.49 15.04 -7.49
CA ASN A 644 -34.18 13.61 -7.33
C ASN A 644 -32.84 13.29 -7.98
N PRO A 645 -32.00 12.42 -7.37
CA PRO A 645 -30.78 11.95 -8.01
C PRO A 645 -31.13 11.11 -9.25
N VAL A 646 -30.51 11.43 -10.38
CA VAL A 646 -30.66 10.69 -11.65
C VAL A 646 -29.37 10.06 -12.15
N ASP A 647 -28.21 10.58 -11.71
CA ASP A 647 -26.91 10.01 -12.01
C ASP A 647 -25.86 10.45 -10.98
N VAL A 648 -24.68 9.84 -11.01
CA VAL A 648 -23.47 10.33 -10.35
C VAL A 648 -22.39 10.45 -11.41
N ARG A 649 -21.83 11.65 -11.58
CA ARG A 649 -20.77 11.92 -12.56
C ARG A 649 -19.40 11.87 -11.88
N VAL A 650 -18.41 11.32 -12.58
CA VAL A 650 -17.00 11.29 -12.18
C VAL A 650 -16.21 12.30 -13.02
N ASP A 651 -15.38 13.12 -12.37
CA ASP A 651 -14.48 14.08 -13.01
C ASP A 651 -13.02 13.81 -12.61
N TYR A 652 -12.10 13.96 -13.55
CA TYR A 652 -10.66 13.69 -13.39
C TYR A 652 -9.79 14.95 -13.59
N GLY A 653 -10.41 16.13 -13.65
CA GLY A 653 -9.77 17.38 -14.05
C GLY A 653 -9.04 18.12 -12.91
N GLU A 654 -9.27 17.72 -11.65
CA GLU A 654 -8.71 18.41 -10.49
C GLU A 654 -7.18 18.20 -10.35
N GLY A 655 -6.46 19.28 -10.04
CA GLY A 655 -5.03 19.25 -9.73
C GLY A 655 -4.75 18.89 -8.27
N TYR A 656 -3.50 18.54 -7.96
CA TYR A 656 -3.12 18.10 -6.61
C TYR A 656 -3.34 19.15 -5.52
N ALA A 657 -2.86 20.39 -5.74
CA ALA A 657 -3.04 21.48 -4.78
C ALA A 657 -4.53 21.86 -4.59
N ASP A 658 -5.29 21.90 -5.68
CA ASP A 658 -6.72 22.22 -5.65
C ASP A 658 -7.50 21.17 -4.85
N GLN A 659 -7.21 19.89 -5.06
CA GLN A 659 -7.81 18.79 -4.32
C GLN A 659 -7.48 18.85 -2.83
N MET A 660 -6.21 19.06 -2.48
CA MET A 660 -5.80 19.14 -1.08
C MET A 660 -6.45 20.33 -0.35
N LEU A 661 -6.56 21.49 -1.02
CA LEU A 661 -7.26 22.65 -0.49
C LEU A 661 -8.78 22.42 -0.39
N ARG A 662 -9.39 21.73 -1.35
CA ARG A 662 -10.81 21.33 -1.27
C ARG A 662 -11.05 20.37 -0.11
N TYR A 663 -10.19 19.38 0.11
CA TYR A 663 -10.28 18.48 1.26
C TYR A 663 -10.12 19.22 2.58
N SER A 664 -9.14 20.11 2.69
CA SER A 664 -9.01 20.96 3.88
C SER A 664 -10.18 21.94 4.06
N ARG A 665 -10.92 22.25 3.00
CA ARG A 665 -12.10 23.12 3.05
C ARG A 665 -13.36 22.39 3.48
N ASP A 666 -13.65 21.27 2.82
CA ASP A 666 -14.96 20.60 2.85
C ASP A 666 -14.94 19.32 3.70
N TYR A 667 -13.75 18.74 3.93
CA TYR A 667 -13.55 17.45 4.61
C TYR A 667 -12.54 17.57 5.77
N SER A 668 -12.67 18.63 6.57
CA SER A 668 -11.80 18.88 7.73
C SER A 668 -12.57 19.09 9.04
N PRO A 669 -13.36 18.10 9.49
CA PRO A 669 -14.25 18.24 10.64
C PRO A 669 -13.53 18.36 12.00
N LEU A 670 -12.24 18.00 12.11
CA LEU A 670 -11.50 18.17 13.37
C LEU A 670 -11.00 19.60 13.56
N THR A 671 -10.72 20.33 12.47
CA THR A 671 -10.26 21.73 12.55
C THR A 671 -11.39 22.72 12.36
N ARG A 672 -12.45 22.31 11.67
CA ARG A 672 -13.64 23.11 11.39
C ARG A 672 -14.79 22.48 12.17
N GLY A 673 -14.92 22.87 13.44
CA GLY A 673 -16.11 22.55 14.22
C GLY A 673 -17.36 23.00 13.45
N ASN A 674 -18.38 22.15 13.41
CA ASN A 674 -19.70 22.57 12.94
C ASN A 674 -20.46 23.27 14.07
#